data_AF-A0A9K3LJD0-F1
#
_entry.id   AF-A0A9K3LJD0-F1
#
_cell.length_a   1.000
_cell.length_b   1.000
_cell.length_c   1.000
_cell.angle_alpha   90.00
_cell.angle_beta   90.00
_cell.angle_gamma   90.00
#
_symmetry.space_group_name_H-M   'P 1'
#
loop_
_entity.id
_entity.type
_entity.pdbx_description
1 polymer ?
#
loop_
_entity_poly.entity_id
_entity_poly.type
_entity_poly.pdbx_seq_one_letter_code
_entity_poly.pdbx_strand_id
1 'polypeptide(L)'
;MAVAIKFRRRRLLQYAAWIIVLGMGLSTLMLHHRGLNWTKRLSALSGDVNAGEGTTFAMPQPTRAVPMHLAADKALEKITTSESTNTRTTSTFEESASKLPTTISTTTTTSTALIRVKCFSHNSDRWIRETKDSNNDAGMTADLIDTLLEGPKYFKKLSAVFQETICHDQSPLKQIAQQSPSVPLEQRVEEWYQRFFYLALHWKFHQPAQNEYQTRKQCQNDENLLPQLQHFQNRHSIRNFDFECRDAKFVVSPIGHIGFGAFINTQVCLTILIALRTGRIPIFTIQSIYPWQKDKLDPWLLAPTNCDRKDLQCYYMPMTPCALLLDDIRNATRYGSTSAEQRWLRTRMDIPEEMKRHRVVAVNSGLQSKGQETSEVRSIVADIVQQLMDEWIKQQKEASEKEELWSKEDWEAMKLAKLWIIEKAREDTTGLLRQFYVYFLRLNPQYKAVLSERMSELIPQDLQPSNTVGVAIRGSDKCKKESTCLPFPRYMELMSDVVHPALDNPSLRPRLIMTTEDPAIFNESLPYKLNASFPFEFLVNDQDNMQGSGFPKDFRDQGENTIVSTMTALLLHLSAGRVYLNCCSNFHSVIRNLITAQCGAQRHGNSFIYSHLSNATLTEKSDWGATPLHTVAHCLNEEGVVPRRFRICCGWYKKDAICDEIWEEHLQNREDFMQKIEKKKIG
;
A
#
# COMPACT_ATOMS: atom_id res chain seq x y z
N MET A 1 46.24 -17.52 18.16
CA MET A 1 44.76 -17.34 18.20
C MET A 1 44.19 -17.33 19.62
N ALA A 2 44.49 -18.30 20.49
CA ALA A 2 43.97 -18.34 21.88
C ALA A 2 44.39 -17.14 22.76
N VAL A 3 45.59 -16.59 22.58
CA VAL A 3 46.06 -15.39 23.31
C VAL A 3 45.31 -14.12 22.87
N ALA A 4 44.97 -14.00 21.58
CA ALA A 4 44.17 -12.88 21.06
C ALA A 4 42.72 -12.91 21.58
N ILE A 5 42.15 -14.11 21.76
CA ILE A 5 40.83 -14.31 22.37
C ILE A 5 40.85 -13.92 23.85
N LYS A 6 41.91 -14.28 24.60
CA LYS A 6 42.07 -13.92 26.01
C LYS A 6 42.25 -12.41 26.22
N PHE A 7 42.93 -11.73 25.30
CA PHE A 7 43.13 -10.28 25.34
C PHE A 7 41.84 -9.49 25.02
N ARG A 8 41.05 -9.93 24.03
CA ARG A 8 39.73 -9.34 23.74
C ARG A 8 38.74 -9.47 24.91
N ARG A 9 38.75 -10.60 25.62
CA ARG A 9 37.85 -10.84 26.76
C ARG A 9 38.14 -9.91 27.95
N ARG A 10 39.41 -9.57 28.19
CA ARG A 10 39.80 -8.59 29.24
C ARG A 10 39.36 -7.17 28.93
N ARG A 11 39.50 -6.72 27.67
CA ARG A 11 39.02 -5.37 27.26
C ARG A 11 37.50 -5.27 27.35
N LEU A 12 36.76 -6.30 26.92
CA LEU A 12 35.29 -6.31 27.03
C LEU A 12 34.79 -6.21 28.48
N LEU A 13 35.46 -6.88 29.42
CA LEU A 13 35.14 -6.77 30.85
C LEU A 13 35.46 -5.39 31.42
N GLN A 14 36.55 -4.74 30.98
CA GLN A 14 36.86 -3.37 31.37
C GLN A 14 35.84 -2.36 30.84
N TYR A 15 35.40 -2.50 29.58
CA TYR A 15 34.35 -1.65 29.01
C TYR A 15 33.00 -1.83 29.71
N ALA A 16 32.62 -3.07 30.05
CA ALA A 16 31.40 -3.33 30.80
C ALA A 16 31.41 -2.69 32.19
N ALA A 17 32.56 -2.73 32.89
CA ALA A 17 32.72 -2.06 34.19
C ALA A 17 32.60 -0.53 34.08
N TRP A 18 33.20 0.07 33.04
CA TRP A 18 33.08 1.52 32.79
C TRP A 18 31.64 1.97 32.49
N ILE A 19 30.88 1.17 31.74
CA ILE A 19 29.46 1.46 31.43
C ILE A 19 28.61 1.43 32.71
N ILE A 20 28.86 0.48 33.62
CA ILE A 20 28.14 0.40 34.90
C ILE A 20 28.43 1.62 35.77
N VAL A 21 29.70 2.05 35.87
CA VAL A 21 30.10 3.23 36.64
C VAL A 21 29.48 4.51 36.07
N LEU A 22 29.50 4.68 34.75
CA LEU A 22 28.87 5.83 34.08
C LEU A 22 27.34 5.82 34.23
N GLY A 23 26.70 4.65 34.14
CA GLY A 23 25.26 4.50 34.34
C GLY A 23 24.80 4.83 35.75
N MET A 24 25.60 4.47 36.76
CA MET A 24 25.35 4.85 38.16
C MET A 24 25.48 6.36 38.37
N GLY A 25 26.52 7.00 37.84
CA GLY A 25 26.71 8.45 37.95
C GLY A 25 25.60 9.28 37.30
N LEU A 26 25.11 8.86 36.12
CA LEU A 26 24.00 9.52 35.42
C LEU A 26 22.66 9.37 36.15
N SER A 27 22.44 8.23 36.82
CA SER A 27 21.23 7.98 37.61
C SER A 27 21.14 8.90 38.84
N THR A 28 22.28 9.14 39.50
CA THR A 28 22.35 10.06 40.65
C THR A 28 22.15 11.52 40.22
N LEU A 29 22.68 11.92 39.06
CA LEU A 29 22.50 13.27 38.52
C LEU A 29 21.04 13.54 38.12
N MET A 30 20.36 12.55 37.52
CA MET A 30 18.94 12.63 37.13
C MET A 30 17.99 12.74 38.33
N LEU A 31 18.31 12.07 39.44
CA LEU A 31 17.54 12.14 40.68
C LEU A 31 17.67 13.51 41.35
N HIS A 32 18.85 14.13 41.32
CA HIS A 32 19.07 15.46 41.87
C HIS A 32 18.35 16.55 41.07
N HIS A 33 18.32 16.42 39.73
CA HIS A 33 17.67 17.39 38.86
C HIS A 33 16.13 17.33 38.88
N ARG A 34 15.54 16.18 39.25
CA ARG A 34 14.09 16.00 39.40
C ARG A 34 13.55 16.51 40.74
N GLY A 35 14.35 16.50 41.81
CA GLY A 35 13.95 17.02 43.12
C GLY A 35 13.78 18.54 43.16
N LEU A 36 14.56 19.29 42.36
CA LEU A 36 14.57 20.76 42.37
C LEU A 36 13.41 21.41 41.58
N ASN A 37 12.71 20.69 40.73
CA ASN A 37 11.61 21.23 39.91
C ASN A 37 10.20 20.95 40.46
N TRP A 38 10.06 20.11 41.48
CA TRP A 38 8.76 19.74 42.05
C TRP A 38 8.23 20.77 43.07
N THR A 39 9.11 21.47 43.79
CA THR A 39 8.72 22.45 44.81
C THR A 39 8.26 23.80 44.25
N LYS A 40 8.61 24.14 43.00
CA LYS A 40 8.17 25.38 42.34
C LYS A 40 6.81 25.30 41.65
N ARG A 41 6.20 24.11 41.53
CA ARG A 41 4.95 23.92 40.77
C ARG A 41 3.68 23.75 41.61
N LEU A 42 3.78 23.68 42.93
CA LEU A 42 2.64 23.50 43.82
C LEU A 42 2.08 24.79 44.45
N SER A 43 2.67 25.96 44.18
CA SER A 43 2.19 27.25 44.68
C SER A 43 1.37 28.07 43.67
N ALA A 44 1.09 27.55 42.47
CA ALA A 44 0.44 28.29 41.38
C ALA A 44 -0.91 27.71 40.92
N LEU A 45 -1.51 26.77 41.67
CA LEU A 45 -2.79 26.15 41.32
C LEU A 45 -3.71 26.07 42.54
N SER A 46 -4.12 27.24 43.04
CA SER A 46 -5.34 27.41 43.84
C SER A 46 -5.98 28.73 43.41
N GLY A 47 -6.91 28.66 42.46
CA GLY A 47 -7.67 29.78 41.94
C GLY A 47 -9.03 29.28 41.46
N ASP A 48 -10.08 29.94 41.92
CA ASP A 48 -11.44 29.45 42.10
C ASP A 48 -12.22 29.07 40.82
N VAL A 49 -13.09 28.08 40.99
CA VAL A 49 -14.12 27.66 40.03
C VAL A 49 -15.39 28.46 40.33
N ASN A 50 -15.85 29.28 39.37
CA ASN A 50 -17.23 29.76 39.34
C ASN A 50 -17.93 29.26 38.08
N ALA A 51 -19.08 28.64 38.31
CA ALA A 51 -20.01 28.13 37.31
C ALA A 51 -20.71 29.28 36.58
N GLY A 52 -20.83 29.15 35.25
CA GLY A 52 -21.55 30.08 34.38
C GLY A 52 -22.28 29.31 33.27
N GLU A 53 -23.49 29.77 33.00
CA GLU A 53 -24.63 29.06 32.42
C GLU A 53 -24.52 28.73 30.92
N GLY A 54 -25.25 27.67 30.54
CA GLY A 54 -25.35 27.19 29.17
C GLY A 54 -26.22 28.07 28.28
N THR A 55 -25.75 28.28 27.05
CA THR A 55 -26.57 28.77 25.94
C THR A 55 -26.42 27.83 24.76
N THR A 56 -27.56 27.30 24.33
CA THR A 56 -27.76 26.44 23.17
C THR A 56 -27.72 27.27 21.90
N PHE A 57 -26.72 27.06 21.05
CA PHE A 57 -26.67 27.62 19.70
C PHE A 57 -27.28 26.65 18.69
N ALA A 58 -28.35 27.09 18.02
CA ALA A 58 -28.98 26.40 16.91
C ALA A 58 -28.16 26.60 15.61
N MET A 59 -27.92 25.51 14.88
CA MET A 59 -27.28 25.54 13.56
C MET A 59 -28.27 26.02 12.48
N PRO A 60 -27.86 26.87 11.52
CA PRO A 60 -28.67 27.17 10.34
C PRO A 60 -28.65 26.00 9.35
N GLN A 61 -29.79 25.72 8.74
CA GLN A 61 -29.94 24.76 7.64
C GLN A 61 -29.19 25.23 6.37
N PRO A 62 -28.65 24.30 5.56
CA PRO A 62 -28.01 24.65 4.30
C PRO A 62 -29.05 25.07 3.26
N THR A 63 -28.84 26.23 2.66
CA THR A 63 -29.58 26.75 1.51
C THR A 63 -29.20 26.02 0.21
N ARG A 64 -30.21 25.91 -0.66
CA ARG A 64 -30.23 25.29 -2.00
C ARG A 64 -28.95 25.49 -2.83
N ALA A 65 -28.48 24.38 -3.40
CA ALA A 65 -27.54 24.37 -4.51
C ALA A 65 -28.15 25.00 -5.77
N VAL A 66 -27.37 25.84 -6.44
CA VAL A 66 -27.64 26.37 -7.78
C VAL A 66 -27.06 25.36 -8.79
N PRO A 67 -27.78 24.98 -9.86
CA PRO A 67 -27.26 24.04 -10.85
C PRO A 67 -26.33 24.77 -11.81
N MET A 68 -25.11 24.27 -11.94
CA MET A 68 -24.16 24.68 -12.98
C MET A 68 -24.06 23.51 -13.97
N HIS A 69 -24.82 23.59 -15.07
CA HIS A 69 -24.70 22.70 -16.23
C HIS A 69 -24.33 23.51 -17.47
N LEU A 70 -23.62 22.82 -18.36
CA LEU A 70 -23.27 23.11 -19.76
C LEU A 70 -21.96 23.86 -20.01
N ALA A 71 -20.91 23.10 -20.35
CA ALA A 71 -20.36 23.10 -21.72
C ALA A 71 -19.18 22.11 -21.83
N ALA A 72 -19.45 20.81 -22.02
CA ALA A 72 -18.45 19.85 -22.51
C ALA A 72 -19.12 18.53 -22.95
N ASP A 73 -20.08 18.59 -23.88
CA ASP A 73 -20.58 17.39 -24.56
C ASP A 73 -20.86 17.74 -26.02
N LYS A 74 -19.84 17.58 -26.87
CA LYS A 74 -19.95 17.54 -28.34
C LYS A 74 -18.62 17.14 -29.00
N ALA A 75 -18.07 15.99 -28.63
CA ALA A 75 -16.95 15.39 -29.36
C ALA A 75 -16.76 13.89 -29.09
N LEU A 76 -17.83 13.08 -29.07
CA LEU A 76 -17.67 11.62 -29.16
C LEU A 76 -18.95 10.93 -29.68
N GLU A 77 -19.35 11.26 -30.90
CA GLU A 77 -20.35 10.46 -31.62
C GLU A 77 -19.99 10.41 -33.11
N LYS A 78 -19.07 9.51 -33.45
CA LYS A 78 -18.90 8.96 -34.80
C LYS A 78 -17.99 7.73 -34.70
N ILE A 79 -18.44 6.63 -35.34
CA ILE A 79 -17.84 5.27 -35.38
C ILE A 79 -18.32 4.46 -34.16
N THR A 80 -19.33 3.58 -34.20
CA THR A 80 -19.71 2.54 -35.17
C THR A 80 -21.18 2.15 -34.94
N THR A 81 -22.06 2.34 -35.93
CA THR A 81 -23.35 1.63 -36.01
C THR A 81 -23.20 0.48 -36.99
N SER A 82 -23.20 -0.76 -36.49
CA SER A 82 -23.54 -1.93 -37.29
C SER A 82 -24.93 -2.37 -36.91
N GLU A 83 -25.81 -2.39 -37.91
CA GLU A 83 -27.23 -2.71 -37.81
C GLU A 83 -27.42 -4.19 -37.47
N SER A 84 -28.15 -4.48 -36.39
CA SER A 84 -28.83 -5.77 -36.25
C SER A 84 -30.33 -5.52 -36.34
N THR A 85 -30.90 -5.93 -37.46
CA THR A 85 -32.32 -5.92 -37.77
C THR A 85 -33.03 -6.98 -36.95
N ASN A 86 -33.80 -6.54 -35.96
CA ASN A 86 -34.77 -7.37 -35.25
C ASN A 86 -36.01 -7.60 -36.13
N THR A 87 -36.01 -8.70 -36.90
CA THR A 87 -37.24 -9.26 -37.44
C THR A 87 -37.97 -10.06 -36.36
N ARG A 88 -39.10 -9.49 -35.91
CA ARG A 88 -40.06 -10.09 -35.00
C ARG A 88 -40.94 -11.07 -35.78
N THR A 89 -40.63 -12.36 -35.71
CA THR A 89 -41.48 -13.43 -36.25
C THR A 89 -42.31 -14.03 -35.12
N THR A 90 -43.62 -13.75 -35.15
CA THR A 90 -44.64 -14.48 -34.39
C THR A 90 -44.84 -15.85 -35.01
N SER A 91 -44.44 -16.93 -34.32
CA SER A 91 -44.85 -18.29 -34.66
C SER A 91 -45.68 -18.89 -33.54
N THR A 92 -46.93 -19.18 -33.87
CA THR A 92 -47.87 -20.03 -33.16
C THR A 92 -47.27 -21.41 -32.89
N PHE A 93 -47.27 -21.83 -31.63
CA PHE A 93 -46.90 -23.18 -31.22
C PHE A 93 -48.12 -24.09 -31.36
N GLU A 94 -48.11 -24.97 -32.36
CA GLU A 94 -48.97 -26.15 -32.42
C GLU A 94 -48.33 -27.28 -31.64
N GLU A 95 -49.18 -27.92 -30.85
CA GLU A 95 -48.91 -29.07 -30.00
C GLU A 95 -48.77 -30.32 -30.89
N SER A 96 -47.60 -30.95 -30.89
CA SER A 96 -47.38 -32.23 -31.56
C SER A 96 -46.46 -33.10 -30.71
N ALA A 97 -47.09 -34.04 -30.01
CA ALA A 97 -46.45 -35.09 -29.25
C ALA A 97 -45.67 -36.03 -30.20
N SER A 98 -44.35 -35.96 -30.13
CA SER A 98 -43.44 -36.90 -30.78
C SER A 98 -42.53 -37.54 -29.74
N LYS A 99 -42.56 -38.87 -29.68
CA LYS A 99 -41.82 -39.72 -28.74
C LYS A 99 -40.31 -39.55 -28.94
N LEU A 100 -39.62 -38.96 -27.96
CA LEU A 100 -38.17 -39.02 -27.87
C LEU A 100 -37.71 -40.38 -27.32
N PRO A 101 -36.62 -40.97 -27.84
CA PRO A 101 -35.99 -42.14 -27.23
C PRO A 101 -35.17 -41.70 -26.01
N THR A 102 -35.65 -42.07 -24.82
CA THR A 102 -34.95 -41.89 -23.55
C THR A 102 -33.77 -42.86 -23.46
N THR A 103 -32.66 -42.52 -24.13
CA THR A 103 -31.38 -43.20 -23.89
C THR A 103 -30.66 -42.44 -22.79
N ILE A 104 -30.91 -42.83 -21.53
CA ILE A 104 -30.19 -42.30 -20.37
C ILE A 104 -28.75 -42.79 -20.48
N SER A 105 -27.87 -41.93 -20.98
CA SER A 105 -26.43 -42.18 -21.06
C SER A 105 -25.84 -42.21 -19.65
N THR A 106 -25.71 -43.41 -19.08
CA THR A 106 -25.15 -43.72 -17.75
C THR A 106 -23.64 -43.41 -17.61
N THR A 107 -23.03 -42.71 -18.57
CA THR A 107 -21.59 -42.41 -18.59
C THR A 107 -21.18 -41.16 -17.82
N THR A 108 -22.13 -40.32 -17.38
CA THR A 108 -21.82 -39.02 -16.74
C THR A 108 -21.43 -39.11 -15.26
N THR A 109 -21.88 -40.12 -14.52
CA THR A 109 -21.56 -40.27 -13.08
C THR A 109 -20.12 -40.71 -12.82
N THR A 110 -19.53 -41.53 -13.70
CA THR A 110 -18.16 -42.03 -13.54
C THR A 110 -17.11 -40.92 -13.71
N SER A 111 -17.39 -39.94 -14.57
CA SER A 111 -16.48 -38.83 -14.87
C SER A 111 -16.32 -37.85 -13.70
N THR A 112 -17.40 -37.49 -13.02
CA THR A 112 -17.34 -36.52 -11.90
C THR A 112 -16.64 -37.07 -10.66
N ALA A 113 -16.82 -38.36 -10.34
CA ALA A 113 -16.12 -39.03 -9.26
C ALA A 113 -14.60 -39.10 -9.53
N LEU A 114 -14.21 -39.41 -10.78
CA LEU A 114 -12.81 -39.48 -11.19
C LEU A 114 -12.09 -38.12 -11.03
N ILE A 115 -12.71 -37.03 -11.50
CA ILE A 115 -12.13 -35.68 -11.38
C ILE A 115 -11.99 -35.25 -9.93
N ARG A 116 -13.00 -35.52 -9.11
CA ARG A 116 -12.93 -35.21 -7.68
C ARG A 116 -11.77 -35.92 -7.00
N VAL A 117 -11.59 -37.21 -7.28
CA VAL A 117 -10.51 -38.03 -6.71
C VAL A 117 -9.14 -37.60 -7.22
N LYS A 118 -9.01 -37.20 -8.49
CA LYS A 118 -7.70 -36.87 -9.09
C LYS A 118 -7.29 -35.41 -8.91
N CYS A 119 -8.18 -34.46 -9.21
CA CYS A 119 -7.83 -33.04 -9.36
C CYS A 119 -8.19 -32.20 -8.13
N PHE A 120 -9.12 -32.68 -7.29
CA PHE A 120 -9.59 -32.00 -6.08
C PHE A 120 -9.37 -32.88 -4.83
N SER A 121 -8.36 -33.75 -4.86
CA SER A 121 -8.02 -34.67 -3.76
C SER A 121 -7.68 -33.95 -2.45
N HIS A 122 -7.20 -32.72 -2.54
CA HIS A 122 -6.88 -31.87 -1.39
C HIS A 122 -8.10 -31.12 -0.84
N ASN A 123 -9.20 -31.08 -1.59
CA ASN A 123 -10.37 -30.31 -1.22
C ASN A 123 -11.37 -31.16 -0.43
N SER A 124 -11.88 -30.59 0.66
CA SER A 124 -12.98 -31.16 1.40
C SER A 124 -14.28 -31.05 0.63
N ASP A 125 -15.11 -32.06 0.81
CA ASP A 125 -16.51 -32.11 0.42
C ASP A 125 -17.29 -30.86 0.77
N ARG A 126 -17.04 -30.35 1.98
CA ARG A 126 -17.68 -29.15 2.51
C ARG A 126 -17.30 -27.96 1.65
N TRP A 127 -16.01 -27.76 1.43
CA TRP A 127 -15.50 -26.66 0.62
C TRP A 127 -16.02 -26.71 -0.80
N ILE A 128 -16.04 -27.89 -1.45
CA ILE A 128 -16.55 -28.03 -2.83
C ILE A 128 -18.02 -27.62 -2.94
N ARG A 129 -18.86 -28.01 -1.97
CA ARG A 129 -20.32 -27.82 -2.03
C ARG A 129 -20.81 -26.46 -1.55
N GLU A 130 -20.15 -25.87 -0.56
CA GLU A 130 -20.60 -24.62 0.07
C GLU A 130 -20.11 -23.37 -0.69
N THR A 131 -20.74 -22.23 -0.41
CA THR A 131 -20.39 -20.95 -1.04
C THR A 131 -19.09 -20.40 -0.48
N LYS A 132 -18.14 -20.11 -1.38
CA LYS A 132 -16.85 -19.49 -1.05
C LYS A 132 -16.90 -17.99 -1.21
N ASP A 133 -16.07 -17.30 -0.44
CA ASP A 133 -15.61 -15.93 -0.72
C ASP A 133 -14.55 -15.97 -1.83
N SER A 134 -15.00 -16.35 -3.03
CA SER A 134 -14.17 -16.71 -4.20
C SER A 134 -13.32 -15.55 -4.68
N ASN A 135 -12.02 -15.76 -4.91
CA ASN A 135 -11.08 -14.74 -5.32
C ASN A 135 -11.45 -14.08 -6.65
N ASN A 136 -11.17 -12.79 -6.82
CA ASN A 136 -11.32 -12.15 -8.12
C ASN A 136 -10.15 -12.48 -9.03
N ASP A 137 -10.35 -13.43 -9.94
CA ASP A 137 -9.36 -13.86 -10.94
C ASP A 137 -9.63 -13.27 -12.35
N ALA A 138 -10.47 -12.23 -12.43
CA ALA A 138 -10.68 -11.49 -13.68
C ALA A 138 -9.34 -11.02 -14.26
N GLY A 139 -9.07 -11.39 -15.51
CA GLY A 139 -7.83 -11.07 -16.21
C GLY A 139 -6.59 -11.88 -15.79
N MET A 140 -6.70 -12.81 -14.84
CA MET A 140 -5.57 -13.66 -14.45
C MET A 140 -5.38 -14.81 -15.44
N THR A 141 -4.26 -14.80 -16.17
CA THR A 141 -3.89 -15.89 -17.09
C THR A 141 -3.34 -17.09 -16.32
N ALA A 142 -3.30 -18.27 -16.96
CA ALA A 142 -2.67 -19.45 -16.39
C ALA A 142 -1.19 -19.20 -16.05
N ASP A 143 -0.46 -18.49 -16.92
CA ASP A 143 0.95 -18.13 -16.69
C ASP A 143 1.14 -17.18 -15.50
N LEU A 144 0.21 -16.24 -15.29
CA LEU A 144 0.23 -15.38 -14.12
C LEU A 144 -0.04 -16.19 -12.85
N ILE A 145 -1.03 -17.08 -12.86
CA ILE A 145 -1.33 -17.97 -11.73
C ILE A 145 -0.11 -18.83 -11.40
N ASP A 146 0.55 -19.38 -12.42
CA ASP A 146 1.79 -20.14 -12.25
C ASP A 146 2.91 -19.29 -11.67
N THR A 147 3.09 -18.08 -12.18
CA THR A 147 4.06 -17.11 -11.65
C THR A 147 3.80 -16.79 -10.18
N LEU A 148 2.54 -16.61 -9.77
CA LEU A 148 2.20 -16.30 -8.38
C LEU A 148 2.32 -17.52 -7.45
N LEU A 149 2.12 -18.75 -7.92
CA LEU A 149 2.13 -19.93 -7.04
C LEU A 149 3.51 -20.60 -6.98
N GLU A 150 4.24 -20.58 -8.09
CA GLU A 150 5.55 -21.21 -8.24
C GLU A 150 6.70 -20.22 -8.40
N GLY A 151 6.44 -18.99 -8.88
CA GLY A 151 7.50 -18.04 -9.22
C GLY A 151 8.51 -17.77 -8.10
N PRO A 152 8.13 -17.64 -6.82
CA PRO A 152 9.09 -17.47 -5.73
C PRO A 152 10.06 -18.65 -5.58
N LYS A 153 9.67 -19.87 -5.97
CA LYS A 153 10.57 -21.03 -5.98
C LYS A 153 11.61 -20.86 -7.08
N TYR A 154 11.19 -20.46 -8.27
CA TYR A 154 12.05 -20.48 -9.44
C TYR A 154 12.64 -19.11 -9.73
N PHE A 155 13.96 -19.01 -9.58
CA PHE A 155 14.63 -17.72 -9.72
C PHE A 155 14.29 -17.00 -11.04
N LYS A 156 14.31 -17.71 -12.18
CA LYS A 156 14.02 -17.17 -13.51
C LYS A 156 12.64 -16.48 -13.60
N LYS A 157 11.72 -16.83 -12.71
CA LYS A 157 10.36 -16.26 -12.64
C LYS A 157 10.24 -15.10 -11.64
N LEU A 158 11.26 -14.78 -10.85
CA LEU A 158 11.18 -13.69 -9.86
C LEU A 158 10.89 -12.33 -10.51
N SER A 159 11.45 -12.08 -11.70
CA SER A 159 11.16 -10.82 -12.40
C SER A 159 9.67 -10.69 -12.66
N ALA A 160 9.02 -11.75 -13.16
CA ALA A 160 7.58 -11.77 -13.38
C ALA A 160 6.78 -11.59 -12.07
N VAL A 161 7.25 -12.17 -10.95
CA VAL A 161 6.63 -11.93 -9.63
C VAL A 161 6.69 -10.44 -9.24
N PHE A 162 7.81 -9.75 -9.46
CA PHE A 162 7.91 -8.31 -9.17
C PHE A 162 7.21 -7.43 -10.20
N GLN A 163 7.00 -7.89 -11.44
CA GLN A 163 6.19 -7.16 -12.44
C GLN A 163 4.74 -6.95 -11.99
N GLU A 164 4.28 -7.73 -11.03
CA GLU A 164 2.97 -7.60 -10.42
C GLU A 164 2.88 -6.54 -9.30
N THR A 165 4.00 -5.92 -8.94
CA THR A 165 4.01 -4.78 -8.03
C THR A 165 3.51 -3.51 -8.72
N ILE A 166 3.02 -2.57 -7.91
CA ILE A 166 2.63 -1.23 -8.40
C ILE A 166 3.81 -0.31 -8.71
N CYS A 167 5.05 -0.78 -8.48
CA CYS A 167 6.22 0.04 -8.68
C CYS A 167 6.38 0.46 -10.14
N HIS A 168 7.07 1.57 -10.38
CA HIS A 168 7.47 1.98 -11.72
C HIS A 168 8.31 0.90 -12.42
N ASP A 169 8.21 0.75 -13.73
CA ASP A 169 8.86 -0.35 -14.45
C ASP A 169 10.40 -0.28 -14.40
N GLN A 170 10.94 0.94 -14.32
CA GLN A 170 12.37 1.17 -14.11
C GLN A 170 12.82 1.05 -12.64
N SER A 171 11.90 0.75 -11.71
CA SER A 171 12.22 0.72 -10.30
C SER A 171 13.24 -0.38 -9.95
N PRO A 172 14.14 -0.15 -8.98
CA PRO A 172 15.04 -1.18 -8.50
C PRO A 172 14.32 -2.47 -8.14
N LEU A 173 13.14 -2.38 -7.51
CA LEU A 173 12.43 -3.57 -7.08
C LEU A 173 12.12 -4.52 -8.26
N LYS A 174 11.73 -3.99 -9.42
CA LYS A 174 11.43 -4.76 -10.65
C LYS A 174 12.67 -5.18 -11.44
N GLN A 175 13.73 -4.38 -11.42
CA GLN A 175 14.91 -4.54 -12.27
C GLN A 175 15.95 -5.54 -11.72
N ILE A 176 15.59 -6.84 -11.64
CA ILE A 176 16.53 -7.89 -11.17
C ILE A 176 17.68 -8.11 -12.15
N ALA A 177 17.39 -8.32 -13.45
CA ALA A 177 18.33 -8.85 -14.42
C ALA A 177 19.31 -7.82 -15.02
N GLN A 178 19.12 -6.53 -14.74
CA GLN A 178 19.88 -5.43 -15.34
C GLN A 178 20.85 -4.76 -14.35
N GLN A 179 21.34 -5.49 -13.35
CA GLN A 179 22.31 -4.94 -12.42
C GLN A 179 23.71 -4.92 -13.06
N SER A 180 24.01 -3.82 -13.77
CA SER A 180 25.36 -3.49 -14.25
C SER A 180 26.40 -3.73 -13.13
N PRO A 181 27.56 -4.35 -13.41
CA PRO A 181 28.66 -4.51 -12.45
C PRO A 181 29.06 -3.20 -11.75
N SER A 182 28.73 -2.05 -12.34
CA SER A 182 28.97 -0.72 -11.77
C SER A 182 28.10 -0.35 -10.57
N VAL A 183 27.05 -1.13 -10.25
CA VAL A 183 26.20 -0.89 -9.08
C VAL A 183 26.95 -1.30 -7.81
N PRO A 184 27.19 -0.38 -6.84
CA PRO A 184 27.85 -0.69 -5.59
C PRO A 184 27.17 -1.85 -4.84
N LEU A 185 27.97 -2.68 -4.18
CA LEU A 185 27.47 -3.87 -3.46
C LEU A 185 26.41 -3.49 -2.41
N GLU A 186 26.60 -2.37 -1.73
CA GLU A 186 25.71 -1.88 -0.68
C GLU A 186 24.32 -1.56 -1.23
N GLN A 187 24.26 -0.97 -2.41
CA GLN A 187 23.01 -0.69 -3.10
C GLN A 187 22.32 -2.01 -3.48
N ARG A 188 23.06 -2.99 -3.99
CA ARG A 188 22.51 -4.33 -4.29
C ARG A 188 21.97 -5.00 -3.03
N VAL A 189 22.66 -4.88 -1.90
CA VAL A 189 22.22 -5.40 -0.60
C VAL A 189 20.89 -4.77 -0.19
N GLU A 190 20.72 -3.46 -0.36
CA GLU A 190 19.46 -2.78 -0.07
C GLU A 190 18.33 -3.23 -0.99
N GLU A 191 18.59 -3.36 -2.28
CA GLU A 191 17.59 -3.87 -3.23
C GLU A 191 17.15 -5.29 -2.88
N TRP A 192 18.09 -6.18 -2.55
CA TRP A 192 17.78 -7.54 -2.11
C TRP A 192 17.05 -7.57 -0.77
N TYR A 193 17.38 -6.69 0.15
CA TYR A 193 16.67 -6.54 1.42
C TYR A 193 15.18 -6.26 1.18
N GLN A 194 14.85 -5.29 0.32
CA GLN A 194 13.45 -4.98 -0.01
C GLN A 194 12.75 -6.15 -0.72
N ARG A 195 13.41 -6.75 -1.72
CA ARG A 195 12.89 -7.92 -2.47
C ARG A 195 12.60 -9.12 -1.54
N PHE A 196 13.46 -9.40 -0.57
CA PHE A 196 13.28 -10.50 0.37
C PHE A 196 12.06 -10.34 1.26
N PHE A 197 11.81 -9.13 1.77
CA PHE A 197 10.58 -8.89 2.52
C PHE A 197 9.34 -9.11 1.67
N TYR A 198 9.32 -8.61 0.43
CA TYR A 198 8.21 -8.86 -0.49
C TYR A 198 8.02 -10.36 -0.76
N LEU A 199 9.09 -11.08 -1.10
CA LEU A 199 9.04 -12.51 -1.40
C LEU A 199 8.64 -13.34 -0.18
N ALA A 200 9.05 -12.95 1.03
CA ALA A 200 8.64 -13.62 2.24
C ALA A 200 7.14 -13.50 2.49
N LEU A 201 6.54 -12.32 2.27
CA LEU A 201 5.09 -12.13 2.35
C LEU A 201 4.37 -12.98 1.32
N HIS A 202 4.84 -12.90 0.08
CA HIS A 202 4.29 -13.66 -1.03
C HIS A 202 4.29 -15.15 -0.74
N TRP A 203 5.46 -15.70 -0.41
CA TRP A 203 5.64 -17.10 -0.04
C TRP A 203 4.72 -17.49 1.11
N LYS A 204 4.73 -16.73 2.21
CA LYS A 204 3.94 -17.05 3.41
C LYS A 204 2.44 -17.15 3.11
N PHE A 205 1.91 -16.30 2.25
CA PHE A 205 0.48 -16.25 1.97
C PHE A 205 0.05 -17.15 0.81
N HIS A 206 0.97 -17.62 -0.03
CA HIS A 206 0.68 -18.49 -1.18
C HIS A 206 1.04 -19.96 -0.93
N GLN A 207 2.04 -20.23 -0.09
CA GLN A 207 2.55 -21.58 0.17
C GLN A 207 1.47 -22.61 0.56
N PRO A 208 0.44 -22.28 1.36
CA PRO A 208 -0.60 -23.25 1.71
C PRO A 208 -1.44 -23.78 0.54
N ALA A 209 -1.48 -23.09 -0.60
CA ALA A 209 -2.20 -23.55 -1.80
C ALA A 209 -1.34 -24.41 -2.74
N GLN A 210 -0.01 -24.47 -2.54
CA GLN A 210 0.90 -25.02 -3.55
C GLN A 210 0.66 -26.50 -3.85
N ASN A 211 0.39 -27.33 -2.83
CA ASN A 211 0.17 -28.76 -3.05
C ASN A 211 -1.08 -29.01 -3.89
N GLU A 212 -2.17 -28.32 -3.56
CA GLU A 212 -3.41 -28.34 -4.31
C GLU A 212 -3.22 -27.83 -5.74
N TYR A 213 -2.44 -26.76 -5.91
CA TYR A 213 -2.06 -26.24 -7.21
C TYR A 213 -1.30 -27.23 -8.08
N GLN A 214 -0.28 -27.92 -7.55
CA GLN A 214 0.46 -28.93 -8.32
C GLN A 214 -0.46 -30.03 -8.85
N THR A 215 -1.35 -30.53 -7.99
CA THR A 215 -2.34 -31.55 -8.36
C THR A 215 -3.29 -31.05 -9.46
N ARG A 216 -3.80 -29.82 -9.35
CA ARG A 216 -4.66 -29.22 -10.39
C ARG A 216 -3.91 -28.96 -11.70
N LYS A 217 -2.67 -28.48 -11.63
CA LYS A 217 -1.81 -28.23 -12.80
C LYS A 217 -1.53 -29.51 -13.58
N GLN A 218 -1.29 -30.63 -12.90
CA GLN A 218 -1.17 -31.93 -13.56
C GLN A 218 -2.45 -32.31 -14.32
N CYS A 219 -3.62 -32.06 -13.73
CA CYS A 219 -4.88 -32.27 -14.44
C CYS A 219 -5.12 -31.29 -15.60
N GLN A 220 -4.66 -30.04 -15.49
CA GLN A 220 -4.75 -29.06 -16.58
C GLN A 220 -3.90 -29.46 -17.78
N ASN A 221 -2.76 -30.11 -17.55
CA ASN A 221 -1.86 -30.62 -18.59
C ASN A 221 -2.34 -31.96 -19.20
N ASP A 222 -3.33 -32.63 -18.62
CA ASP A 222 -3.94 -33.83 -19.19
C ASP A 222 -5.14 -33.45 -20.04
N GLU A 223 -4.99 -33.53 -21.37
CA GLU A 223 -6.02 -33.18 -22.36
C GLU A 223 -7.34 -33.93 -22.13
N ASN A 224 -7.30 -35.15 -21.55
CA ASN A 224 -8.50 -35.93 -21.27
C ASN A 224 -9.26 -35.44 -20.02
N LEU A 225 -8.55 -34.79 -19.09
CA LEU A 225 -9.12 -34.31 -17.83
C LEU A 225 -9.50 -32.84 -17.90
N LEU A 226 -8.86 -32.03 -18.75
CA LEU A 226 -9.09 -30.58 -18.83
C LEU A 226 -10.57 -30.21 -19.02
N PRO A 227 -11.35 -30.79 -19.96
CA PRO A 227 -12.77 -30.44 -20.11
C PRO A 227 -13.61 -30.79 -18.88
N GLN A 228 -13.28 -31.91 -18.23
CA GLN A 228 -14.01 -32.39 -17.06
C GLN A 228 -13.66 -31.55 -15.81
N LEU A 229 -12.41 -31.10 -15.70
CA LEU A 229 -11.95 -30.14 -14.69
C LEU A 229 -12.70 -28.82 -14.81
N GLN A 230 -12.74 -28.23 -16.02
CA GLN A 230 -13.47 -26.99 -16.29
C GLN A 230 -14.96 -27.13 -15.99
N HIS A 231 -15.59 -28.24 -16.42
CA HIS A 231 -16.98 -28.52 -16.10
C HIS A 231 -17.23 -28.59 -14.58
N PHE A 232 -16.35 -29.27 -13.85
CA PHE A 232 -16.43 -29.39 -12.40
C PHE A 232 -16.28 -28.05 -11.69
N GLN A 233 -15.30 -27.24 -12.10
CA GLN A 233 -15.07 -25.88 -11.59
C GLN A 233 -16.31 -25.00 -11.79
N ASN A 234 -16.85 -24.99 -13.01
CA ASN A 234 -18.05 -24.21 -13.35
C ASN A 234 -19.27 -24.65 -12.52
N ARG A 235 -19.48 -25.97 -12.38
CA ARG A 235 -20.59 -26.53 -11.59
C ARG A 235 -20.54 -26.12 -10.12
N HIS A 236 -19.34 -25.97 -9.56
CA HIS A 236 -19.13 -25.70 -8.14
C HIS A 236 -18.70 -24.26 -7.86
N SER A 237 -18.75 -23.38 -8.86
CA SER A 237 -18.28 -21.99 -8.77
C SER A 237 -16.87 -21.89 -8.16
N ILE A 238 -15.96 -22.76 -8.59
CA ILE A 238 -14.54 -22.74 -8.16
C ILE A 238 -13.75 -22.00 -9.24
N ARG A 239 -13.21 -20.84 -8.90
CA ARG A 239 -12.39 -20.04 -9.82
C ARG A 239 -10.99 -20.63 -9.97
N ASN A 240 -10.22 -20.16 -10.95
CA ASN A 240 -8.89 -20.71 -11.23
C ASN A 240 -7.89 -20.40 -10.11
N PHE A 241 -8.13 -19.31 -9.39
CA PHE A 241 -7.31 -18.88 -8.25
C PHE A 241 -7.96 -19.19 -6.88
N ASP A 242 -8.92 -20.12 -6.83
CA ASP A 242 -9.58 -20.56 -5.59
C ASP A 242 -9.02 -21.89 -5.08
N PHE A 243 -8.32 -21.85 -3.96
CA PHE A 243 -7.76 -23.02 -3.27
C PHE A 243 -8.29 -23.10 -1.84
N GLU A 244 -8.46 -24.29 -1.28
CA GLU A 244 -9.08 -24.41 0.05
C GLU A 244 -8.11 -24.08 1.19
N CYS A 245 -6.84 -24.47 1.02
CA CYS A 245 -5.81 -24.32 2.05
C CYS A 245 -6.29 -24.87 3.42
N ARG A 246 -6.67 -26.15 3.43
CA ARG A 246 -7.38 -26.80 4.53
C ARG A 246 -6.75 -26.55 5.91
N ASP A 247 -5.42 -26.68 6.00
CA ASP A 247 -4.68 -26.58 7.26
C ASP A 247 -4.25 -25.14 7.61
N ALA A 248 -4.49 -24.18 6.72
CA ALA A 248 -4.16 -22.79 6.97
C ALA A 248 -5.08 -22.16 8.01
N LYS A 249 -4.50 -21.22 8.75
CA LYS A 249 -5.22 -20.33 9.67
C LYS A 249 -5.28 -18.94 9.08
N PHE A 250 -6.35 -18.21 9.40
CA PHE A 250 -6.67 -16.94 8.77
C PHE A 250 -6.93 -15.87 9.82
N VAL A 251 -6.52 -14.65 9.48
CA VAL A 251 -6.96 -13.43 10.14
C VAL A 251 -7.77 -12.63 9.13
N VAL A 252 -9.03 -12.36 9.43
CA VAL A 252 -9.93 -11.65 8.54
C VAL A 252 -10.18 -10.26 9.09
N SER A 253 -10.13 -9.25 8.24
CA SER A 253 -10.23 -7.85 8.63
C SER A 253 -11.31 -7.15 7.80
N PRO A 254 -12.40 -6.67 8.44
CA PRO A 254 -13.51 -6.03 7.74
C PRO A 254 -13.10 -4.65 7.22
N ILE A 255 -13.19 -4.40 5.91
CA ILE A 255 -12.77 -3.14 5.29
C ILE A 255 -13.46 -1.94 5.95
N GLY A 256 -12.69 -1.01 6.51
CA GLY A 256 -13.21 0.18 7.18
C GLY A 256 -13.74 1.24 6.20
N HIS A 257 -14.71 2.05 6.64
CA HIS A 257 -15.21 3.23 5.90
C HIS A 257 -14.33 4.46 6.16
N ILE A 258 -13.04 4.34 5.85
CA ILE A 258 -12.04 5.38 6.07
C ILE A 258 -11.31 5.66 4.75
N GLY A 259 -10.67 6.82 4.63
CA GLY A 259 -9.94 7.18 3.42
C GLY A 259 -8.87 6.14 3.06
N PHE A 260 -8.64 5.94 1.76
CA PHE A 260 -7.78 4.87 1.23
C PHE A 260 -6.40 4.77 1.90
N GLY A 261 -5.67 5.90 1.98
CA GLY A 261 -4.37 5.89 2.64
C GLY A 261 -4.44 5.53 4.13
N ALA A 262 -5.50 5.95 4.83
CA ALA A 262 -5.70 5.61 6.24
C ALA A 262 -6.03 4.12 6.42
N PHE A 263 -6.84 3.55 5.53
CA PHE A 263 -7.10 2.11 5.48
C PHE A 263 -5.81 1.31 5.36
N ILE A 264 -4.92 1.69 4.45
CA ILE A 264 -3.65 0.96 4.29
C ILE A 264 -2.78 1.11 5.54
N ASN A 265 -2.53 2.34 6.00
CA ASN A 265 -1.65 2.61 7.13
C ASN A 265 -2.13 1.96 8.43
N THR A 266 -3.43 1.95 8.69
CA THR A 266 -3.97 1.58 10.02
C THR A 266 -4.51 0.16 10.08
N GLN A 267 -5.04 -0.34 8.96
CA GLN A 267 -5.73 -1.62 8.94
C GLN A 267 -4.96 -2.68 8.16
N VAL A 268 -4.49 -2.38 6.95
CA VAL A 268 -3.74 -3.36 6.13
C VAL A 268 -2.44 -3.74 6.83
N CYS A 269 -1.60 -2.76 7.16
CA CYS A 269 -0.30 -3.02 7.77
C CYS A 269 -0.42 -3.81 9.08
N LEU A 270 -1.36 -3.44 9.95
CA LEU A 270 -1.57 -4.13 11.22
C LEU A 270 -2.14 -5.54 11.04
N THR A 271 -3.07 -5.73 10.11
CA THR A 271 -3.61 -7.07 9.82
C THR A 271 -2.52 -7.99 9.32
N ILE A 272 -1.63 -7.51 8.43
CA ILE A 272 -0.49 -8.28 7.92
C ILE A 272 0.50 -8.59 9.06
N LEU A 273 0.78 -7.65 9.96
CA LEU A 273 1.65 -7.90 11.13
C LEU A 273 1.08 -8.99 12.04
N ILE A 274 -0.20 -8.90 12.38
CA ILE A 274 -0.89 -9.92 13.17
C ILE A 274 -0.83 -11.26 12.44
N ALA A 275 -1.06 -11.27 11.12
CA ALA A 275 -1.00 -12.47 10.31
C ALA A 275 0.37 -13.14 10.39
N LEU A 276 1.45 -12.38 10.17
CA LEU A 276 2.81 -12.90 10.26
C LEU A 276 3.11 -13.45 11.66
N ARG A 277 2.88 -12.65 12.71
CA ARG A 277 3.18 -13.04 14.10
C ARG A 277 2.44 -14.30 14.53
N THR A 278 1.19 -14.46 14.08
CA THR A 278 0.33 -15.59 14.45
C THR A 278 0.41 -16.76 13.46
N GLY A 279 1.24 -16.66 12.43
CA GLY A 279 1.38 -17.66 11.39
C GLY A 279 0.12 -17.84 10.52
N ARG A 280 -0.72 -16.80 10.42
CA ARG A 280 -1.99 -16.78 9.67
C ARG A 280 -1.84 -16.10 8.31
N ILE A 281 -2.87 -16.25 7.47
CA ILE A 281 -3.04 -15.55 6.19
C ILE A 281 -4.03 -14.38 6.37
N PRO A 282 -3.69 -13.16 5.93
CA PRO A 282 -4.59 -12.00 6.00
C PRO A 282 -5.62 -12.04 4.87
N ILE A 283 -6.89 -11.82 5.21
CA ILE A 283 -8.00 -11.65 4.25
C ILE A 283 -8.75 -10.37 4.60
N PHE A 284 -9.08 -9.57 3.60
CA PHE A 284 -9.88 -8.35 3.75
C PHE A 284 -11.25 -8.55 3.11
N THR A 285 -12.32 -8.30 3.86
CA THR A 285 -13.69 -8.59 3.42
C THR A 285 -14.62 -7.41 3.72
N ILE A 286 -15.77 -7.35 3.04
CA ILE A 286 -16.79 -6.34 3.32
C ILE A 286 -17.50 -6.59 4.66
N GLN A 287 -17.90 -5.49 5.30
CA GLN A 287 -18.57 -5.51 6.60
C GLN A 287 -19.90 -6.28 6.59
N SER A 288 -20.61 -6.26 5.45
CA SER A 288 -21.93 -6.89 5.30
C SER A 288 -21.91 -8.41 5.40
N ILE A 289 -20.75 -9.07 5.24
CA ILE A 289 -20.63 -10.52 5.44
C ILE A 289 -20.84 -10.88 6.92
N TYR A 290 -20.61 -9.95 7.85
CA TYR A 290 -20.62 -10.22 9.27
C TYR A 290 -22.02 -10.01 9.89
N PRO A 291 -22.69 -11.06 10.42
CA PRO A 291 -24.04 -10.94 10.99
C PRO A 291 -24.17 -9.97 12.18
N TRP A 292 -23.04 -9.53 12.75
CA TRP A 292 -22.97 -8.61 13.89
C TRP A 292 -22.73 -7.16 13.53
N GLN A 293 -22.57 -6.84 12.25
CA GLN A 293 -22.43 -5.47 11.76
C GLN A 293 -23.72 -4.99 11.11
N LYS A 294 -24.89 -5.41 11.64
CA LYS A 294 -26.23 -5.23 11.04
C LYS A 294 -26.57 -3.78 10.66
N ASP A 295 -25.94 -2.80 11.30
CA ASP A 295 -26.21 -1.38 11.07
C ASP A 295 -25.28 -0.72 10.03
N LYS A 296 -24.39 -1.49 9.38
CA LYS A 296 -23.39 -1.00 8.42
C LYS A 296 -23.45 -1.79 7.12
N LEU A 297 -24.53 -1.59 6.38
CA LEU A 297 -24.89 -2.33 5.16
C LEU A 297 -24.44 -1.66 3.87
N ASP A 298 -23.24 -1.09 3.83
CA ASP A 298 -22.69 -0.63 2.55
C ASP A 298 -21.62 -1.60 2.05
N PRO A 299 -21.68 -2.09 0.79
CA PRO A 299 -20.49 -2.61 0.12
C PRO A 299 -19.34 -1.61 0.24
N TRP A 300 -18.10 -2.03 -0.02
CA TRP A 300 -17.02 -1.05 -0.02
C TRP A 300 -17.37 0.02 -1.05
N LEU A 301 -17.62 1.26 -0.58
CA LEU A 301 -18.27 2.31 -1.36
C LEU A 301 -17.51 2.72 -2.61
N LEU A 302 -16.26 2.30 -2.69
CA LEU A 302 -15.39 2.55 -3.83
C LEU A 302 -15.38 1.39 -4.83
N ALA A 303 -15.96 0.24 -4.53
CA ALA A 303 -16.01 -0.88 -5.46
C ALA A 303 -16.93 -0.58 -6.66
N PRO A 304 -16.58 -1.03 -7.87
CA PRO A 304 -17.37 -0.75 -9.05
C PRO A 304 -18.64 -1.63 -9.05
N THR A 305 -19.71 -1.14 -9.66
CA THR A 305 -21.02 -1.81 -9.65
C THR A 305 -21.03 -3.14 -10.39
N ASN A 306 -20.12 -3.31 -11.36
CA ASN A 306 -19.96 -4.50 -12.19
C ASN A 306 -19.09 -5.60 -11.54
N CYS A 307 -18.50 -5.36 -10.37
CA CYS A 307 -17.68 -6.35 -9.68
C CYS A 307 -18.48 -7.11 -8.62
N ASP A 308 -18.63 -8.43 -8.82
CA ASP A 308 -19.44 -9.29 -7.95
C ASP A 308 -19.06 -9.23 -6.47
N ARG A 309 -17.75 -9.17 -6.17
CA ARG A 309 -17.24 -9.14 -4.79
C ARG A 309 -17.56 -7.85 -4.04
N LYS A 310 -17.68 -6.73 -4.77
CA LYS A 310 -17.90 -5.39 -4.21
C LYS A 310 -16.90 -5.02 -3.11
N ASP A 311 -15.66 -5.45 -3.25
CA ASP A 311 -14.57 -5.29 -2.27
C ASP A 311 -13.25 -4.85 -2.92
N LEU A 312 -12.15 -4.88 -2.15
CA LEU A 312 -10.82 -4.45 -2.62
C LEU A 312 -10.31 -5.27 -3.81
N GLN A 313 -10.72 -6.53 -3.95
CA GLN A 313 -10.24 -7.38 -5.04
C GLN A 313 -10.81 -6.97 -6.41
N CYS A 314 -11.73 -6.00 -6.46
CA CYS A 314 -12.16 -5.37 -7.70
C CYS A 314 -11.03 -4.54 -8.36
N TYR A 315 -10.06 -4.06 -7.58
CA TYR A 315 -8.92 -3.27 -8.09
C TYR A 315 -7.57 -3.93 -7.84
N TYR A 316 -7.46 -4.73 -6.79
CA TYR A 316 -6.22 -5.35 -6.34
C TYR A 316 -6.27 -6.86 -6.52
N MET A 317 -5.12 -7.49 -6.70
CA MET A 317 -5.02 -8.94 -6.68
C MET A 317 -5.33 -9.49 -5.29
N PRO A 318 -5.86 -10.72 -5.21
CA PRO A 318 -6.01 -11.42 -3.94
C PRO A 318 -4.70 -11.47 -3.14
N MET A 319 -4.78 -11.23 -1.83
CA MET A 319 -3.61 -11.35 -0.93
C MET A 319 -3.07 -12.79 -0.87
N THR A 320 -3.94 -13.75 -1.17
CA THR A 320 -3.70 -15.18 -1.11
C THR A 320 -4.58 -15.91 -2.15
N PRO A 321 -4.12 -17.06 -2.69
CA PRO A 321 -4.95 -18.01 -3.43
C PRO A 321 -5.99 -18.76 -2.58
N CYS A 322 -5.89 -18.67 -1.25
CA CYS A 322 -6.77 -19.40 -0.35
C CYS A 322 -8.15 -18.73 -0.24
N ALA A 323 -9.19 -19.41 -0.72
CA ALA A 323 -10.58 -18.97 -0.67
C ALA A 323 -11.33 -19.62 0.51
N LEU A 324 -11.83 -18.79 1.43
CA LEU A 324 -12.60 -19.25 2.59
C LEU A 324 -14.07 -19.48 2.26
N LEU A 325 -14.72 -20.36 3.01
CA LEU A 325 -16.18 -20.45 3.02
C LEU A 325 -16.78 -19.19 3.66
N LEU A 326 -17.86 -18.66 3.06
CA LEU A 326 -18.56 -17.50 3.64
C LEU A 326 -19.04 -17.78 5.07
N ASP A 327 -19.44 -19.01 5.35
CA ASP A 327 -19.86 -19.43 6.69
C ASP A 327 -18.70 -19.50 7.69
N ASP A 328 -17.48 -19.82 7.25
CA ASP A 328 -16.29 -19.76 8.11
C ASP A 328 -15.96 -18.29 8.48
N ILE A 329 -16.17 -17.35 7.56
CA ILE A 329 -16.00 -15.90 7.81
C ILE A 329 -17.10 -15.38 8.75
N ARG A 330 -18.37 -15.73 8.48
CA ARG A 330 -19.54 -15.38 9.31
C ARG A 330 -19.48 -15.95 10.72
N ASN A 331 -18.76 -17.04 10.93
CA ASN A 331 -18.60 -17.67 12.25
C ASN A 331 -17.20 -17.44 12.86
N ALA A 332 -16.41 -16.55 12.26
CA ALA A 332 -15.06 -16.25 12.76
C ALA A 332 -15.09 -15.73 14.20
N THR A 333 -14.15 -16.21 15.01
CA THR A 333 -13.96 -15.72 16.39
C THR A 333 -13.51 -14.27 16.34
N ARG A 334 -14.18 -13.38 17.08
CA ARG A 334 -13.95 -11.94 16.97
C ARG A 334 -13.00 -11.44 18.04
N TYR A 335 -12.17 -10.47 17.67
CA TYR A 335 -11.33 -9.74 18.59
C TYR A 335 -11.13 -8.29 18.15
N GLY A 336 -10.99 -7.36 19.09
CA GLY A 336 -10.90 -5.94 18.78
C GLY A 336 -12.28 -5.26 18.67
N SER A 337 -13.30 -5.85 19.30
CA SER A 337 -14.64 -5.24 19.38
C SER A 337 -14.69 -4.14 20.43
N THR A 338 -13.80 -4.18 21.43
CA THR A 338 -13.70 -3.14 22.47
C THR A 338 -12.45 -2.28 22.31
N SER A 339 -12.47 -1.04 22.83
CA SER A 339 -11.30 -0.15 22.82
C SER A 339 -10.08 -0.75 23.52
N ALA A 340 -10.29 -1.60 24.53
CA ALA A 340 -9.22 -2.29 25.25
C ALA A 340 -8.56 -3.38 24.39
N GLU A 341 -9.37 -4.22 23.74
CA GLU A 341 -8.86 -5.23 22.79
C GLU A 341 -8.18 -4.59 21.59
N GLN A 342 -8.75 -3.51 21.05
CA GLN A 342 -8.12 -2.75 19.96
C GLN A 342 -6.76 -2.18 20.40
N ARG A 343 -6.69 -1.59 21.59
CA ARG A 343 -5.41 -1.14 22.16
C ARG A 343 -4.43 -2.30 22.29
N TRP A 344 -4.89 -3.45 22.78
CA TRP A 344 -4.08 -4.65 22.93
C TRP A 344 -3.54 -5.14 21.57
N LEU A 345 -4.39 -5.26 20.55
CA LEU A 345 -4.00 -5.61 19.17
C LEU A 345 -2.91 -4.68 18.65
N ARG A 346 -3.04 -3.37 18.89
CA ARG A 346 -2.06 -2.39 18.42
C ARG A 346 -0.74 -2.42 19.17
N THR A 347 -0.77 -2.73 20.47
CA THR A 347 0.44 -2.79 21.31
C THR A 347 1.17 -4.12 21.17
N ARG A 348 0.45 -5.23 21.02
CA ARG A 348 1.03 -6.58 20.96
C ARG A 348 1.18 -7.10 19.54
N MET A 349 0.36 -6.62 18.60
CA MET A 349 0.29 -7.12 17.22
C MET A 349 0.11 -8.64 17.16
N ASP A 350 -0.60 -9.21 18.13
CA ASP A 350 -0.85 -10.64 18.30
C ASP A 350 -2.36 -10.87 18.40
N ILE A 351 -2.76 -12.11 18.70
CA ILE A 351 -4.09 -12.47 19.22
C ILE A 351 -3.93 -13.21 20.55
N PRO A 352 -4.95 -13.20 21.43
CA PRO A 352 -4.90 -13.97 22.67
C PRO A 352 -4.66 -15.47 22.45
N GLU A 353 -4.02 -16.14 23.41
CA GLU A 353 -3.68 -17.58 23.33
C GLU A 353 -4.90 -18.46 23.08
N GLU A 354 -6.02 -18.15 23.73
CA GLU A 354 -7.30 -18.84 23.56
C GLU A 354 -7.83 -18.75 22.12
N MET A 355 -7.37 -17.75 21.36
CA MET A 355 -7.74 -17.56 19.95
C MET A 355 -6.80 -18.24 18.97
N LYS A 356 -5.58 -18.62 19.37
CA LYS A 356 -4.62 -19.27 18.49
C LYS A 356 -5.09 -20.63 17.98
N ARG A 357 -6.02 -21.28 18.68
CA ARG A 357 -6.66 -22.54 18.23
C ARG A 357 -7.68 -22.35 17.10
N HIS A 358 -8.30 -21.18 16.98
CA HIS A 358 -9.36 -20.96 15.98
C HIS A 358 -8.78 -20.84 14.58
N ARG A 359 -9.40 -21.50 13.60
CA ARG A 359 -8.97 -21.45 12.20
C ARG A 359 -9.09 -20.03 11.64
N VAL A 360 -10.23 -19.37 11.87
CA VAL A 360 -10.52 -18.02 11.36
C VAL A 360 -10.78 -17.07 12.54
N VAL A 361 -10.01 -15.99 12.61
CA VAL A 361 -10.16 -14.94 13.62
C VAL A 361 -10.44 -13.62 12.91
N ALA A 362 -11.56 -12.98 13.22
CA ALA A 362 -11.90 -11.66 12.72
C ALA A 362 -11.34 -10.58 13.65
N VAL A 363 -10.47 -9.72 13.14
CA VAL A 363 -9.85 -8.63 13.91
C VAL A 363 -10.38 -7.28 13.46
N ASN A 364 -10.67 -6.40 14.42
CA ASN A 364 -10.94 -4.99 14.16
C ASN A 364 -9.92 -4.16 14.95
N SER A 365 -9.02 -3.47 14.26
CA SER A 365 -7.91 -2.75 14.90
C SER A 365 -8.24 -1.32 15.34
N GLY A 366 -9.35 -0.75 14.87
CA GLY A 366 -9.64 0.68 15.01
C GLY A 366 -8.64 1.57 14.25
N LEU A 367 -8.77 2.89 14.44
CA LEU A 367 -8.27 3.92 13.51
C LEU A 367 -6.84 4.43 13.74
N GLN A 368 -6.05 3.89 14.66
CA GLN A 368 -4.74 4.49 14.99
C GLN A 368 -3.73 3.49 15.54
N SER A 369 -2.76 3.02 14.76
CA SER A 369 -1.55 2.38 15.29
C SER A 369 -0.31 3.23 14.99
N LYS A 370 0.43 3.59 16.04
CA LYS A 370 1.89 3.72 15.97
C LYS A 370 2.46 2.38 16.41
N GLY A 371 2.19 1.34 15.63
CA GLY A 371 2.72 0.01 15.93
C GLY A 371 4.23 0.06 15.72
N GLN A 372 5.01 -0.21 16.76
CA GLN A 372 6.41 -0.53 16.59
C GLN A 372 6.50 -2.01 16.22
N GLU A 373 7.07 -2.30 15.06
CA GLU A 373 7.41 -3.67 14.67
C GLU A 373 8.24 -4.36 15.78
N THR A 374 7.96 -5.63 16.06
CA THR A 374 8.73 -6.41 17.03
C THR A 374 9.80 -7.22 16.32
N SER A 375 10.91 -7.47 17.02
CA SER A 375 12.00 -8.34 16.55
C SER A 375 11.52 -9.75 16.17
N GLU A 376 10.39 -10.21 16.71
CA GLU A 376 9.79 -11.51 16.41
C GLU A 376 9.31 -11.60 14.95
N VAL A 377 8.65 -10.56 14.43
CA VAL A 377 8.15 -10.57 13.05
C VAL A 377 9.31 -10.66 12.06
N ARG A 378 10.43 -9.99 12.36
CA ARG A 378 11.65 -10.10 11.54
C ARG A 378 12.28 -11.46 11.59
N SER A 379 12.30 -12.13 12.74
CA SER A 379 12.76 -13.51 12.83
C SER A 379 11.95 -14.42 11.91
N ILE A 380 10.62 -14.25 11.90
CA ILE A 380 9.73 -15.01 11.00
C ILE A 380 10.08 -14.74 9.54
N VAL A 381 10.31 -13.48 9.17
CA VAL A 381 10.74 -13.14 7.80
C VAL A 381 12.11 -13.74 7.49
N ALA A 382 13.09 -13.63 8.38
CA ALA A 382 14.42 -14.19 8.19
C ALA A 382 14.37 -15.71 7.97
N ASP A 383 13.53 -16.42 8.71
CA ASP A 383 13.32 -17.87 8.58
C ASP A 383 12.71 -18.22 7.21
N ILE A 384 11.75 -17.42 6.72
CA ILE A 384 11.16 -17.59 5.38
C ILE A 384 12.20 -17.31 4.29
N VAL A 385 12.97 -16.22 4.42
CA VAL A 385 14.03 -15.86 3.47
C VAL A 385 15.10 -16.96 3.43
N GLN A 386 15.46 -17.52 4.58
CA GLN A 386 16.36 -18.66 4.65
C GLN A 386 15.81 -19.86 3.86
N GLN A 387 14.53 -20.21 4.03
CA GLN A 387 13.90 -21.30 3.27
C GLN A 387 13.95 -21.06 1.76
N LEU A 388 13.62 -19.84 1.31
CA LEU A 388 13.68 -19.46 -0.11
C LEU A 388 15.11 -19.57 -0.66
N MET A 389 16.10 -19.06 0.09
CA MET A 389 17.51 -19.17 -0.31
C MET A 389 17.98 -20.62 -0.39
N ASP A 390 17.56 -21.49 0.52
CA ASP A 390 17.94 -22.90 0.50
C ASP A 390 17.38 -23.62 -0.74
N GLU A 391 16.14 -23.30 -1.14
CA GLU A 391 15.54 -23.79 -2.39
C GLU A 391 16.29 -23.28 -3.63
N TRP A 392 16.71 -22.01 -3.65
CA TRP A 392 17.50 -21.47 -4.76
C TRP A 392 18.90 -22.07 -4.84
N ILE A 393 19.55 -22.33 -3.69
CA ILE A 393 20.85 -23.03 -3.63
C ILE A 393 20.70 -24.44 -4.21
N LYS A 394 19.62 -25.14 -3.86
CA LYS A 394 19.34 -26.46 -4.41
C LYS A 394 19.19 -26.40 -5.94
N GLN A 395 18.39 -25.46 -6.45
CA GLN A 395 18.23 -25.27 -7.90
C GLN A 395 19.53 -24.91 -8.60
N GLN A 396 20.36 -24.04 -7.99
CA GLN A 396 21.66 -23.67 -8.55
C GLN A 396 22.61 -24.87 -8.65
N LYS A 397 22.55 -25.82 -7.70
CA LYS A 397 23.34 -27.07 -7.75
C LYS A 397 22.82 -28.05 -8.80
N GLU A 398 21.51 -28.02 -9.08
CA GLU A 398 20.85 -28.88 -10.06
C GLU A 398 20.95 -28.30 -11.49
N ALA A 399 21.15 -26.99 -11.63
CA ALA A 399 21.40 -26.34 -12.91
C ALA A 399 22.75 -26.79 -13.49
N SER A 400 22.78 -27.05 -14.80
CA SER A 400 24.02 -27.42 -15.50
C SER A 400 25.08 -26.32 -15.38
N GLU A 401 26.36 -26.69 -15.34
CA GLU A 401 27.52 -25.77 -15.19
C GLU A 401 27.55 -24.56 -16.15
N LYS A 402 26.78 -24.57 -17.24
CA LYS A 402 26.75 -23.51 -18.26
C LYS A 402 25.70 -22.43 -18.02
N GLU A 403 24.83 -22.55 -17.03
CA GLU A 403 23.77 -21.58 -16.78
C GLU A 403 23.88 -21.05 -15.34
N GLU A 404 24.93 -20.25 -15.08
CA GLU A 404 25.01 -19.52 -13.82
C GLU A 404 23.84 -18.53 -13.77
N LEU A 405 22.87 -18.78 -12.89
CA LEU A 405 21.67 -17.96 -12.79
C LEU A 405 21.96 -16.55 -12.22
N TRP A 406 23.15 -16.36 -11.63
CA TRP A 406 23.49 -15.20 -10.83
C TRP A 406 24.95 -14.81 -11.01
N SER A 407 25.23 -13.50 -10.91
CA SER A 407 26.62 -13.08 -10.70
C SER A 407 27.05 -13.40 -9.26
N LYS A 408 28.36 -13.59 -9.06
CA LYS A 408 28.94 -13.77 -7.74
C LYS A 408 28.60 -12.61 -6.79
N GLU A 409 28.52 -11.40 -7.33
CA GLU A 409 28.16 -10.17 -6.61
C GLU A 409 26.72 -10.19 -6.13
N ASP A 410 25.77 -10.66 -6.96
CA ASP A 410 24.37 -10.80 -6.55
C ASP A 410 24.21 -11.81 -5.43
N TRP A 411 24.92 -12.93 -5.52
CA TRP A 411 24.89 -13.95 -4.47
C TRP A 411 25.42 -13.41 -3.13
N GLU A 412 26.47 -12.60 -3.18
CA GLU A 412 27.04 -12.00 -1.99
C GLU A 412 26.16 -10.87 -1.44
N ALA A 413 25.54 -10.08 -2.32
CA ALA A 413 24.53 -9.09 -1.92
C ALA A 413 23.33 -9.74 -1.22
N MET A 414 22.85 -10.88 -1.73
CA MET A 414 21.75 -11.66 -1.13
C MET A 414 22.11 -12.18 0.26
N LYS A 415 23.29 -12.77 0.45
CA LYS A 415 23.73 -13.22 1.78
C LYS A 415 23.82 -12.08 2.77
N LEU A 416 24.41 -10.96 2.36
CA LEU A 416 24.53 -9.76 3.19
C LEU A 416 23.16 -9.17 3.50
N ALA A 417 22.24 -9.11 2.53
CA ALA A 417 20.87 -8.65 2.76
C ALA A 417 20.13 -9.52 3.78
N LYS A 418 20.27 -10.84 3.70
CA LYS A 418 19.72 -11.75 4.71
C LYS A 418 20.33 -11.54 6.10
N LEU A 419 21.66 -11.44 6.18
CA LEU A 419 22.33 -11.12 7.45
C LEU A 419 21.81 -9.79 8.00
N TRP A 420 21.55 -8.82 7.14
CA TRP A 420 21.03 -7.52 7.53
C TRP A 420 19.59 -7.61 8.09
N ILE A 421 18.72 -8.43 7.49
CA ILE A 421 17.38 -8.75 8.03
C ILE A 421 17.49 -9.29 9.47
N ILE A 422 18.47 -10.15 9.73
CA ILE A 422 18.71 -10.76 11.05
C ILE A 422 19.31 -9.76 12.05
N GLU A 423 20.39 -9.07 11.67
CA GLU A 423 21.22 -8.28 12.58
C GLU A 423 20.61 -6.90 12.89
N LYS A 424 20.09 -6.20 11.87
CA LYS A 424 19.48 -4.87 12.04
C LYS A 424 17.99 -4.95 12.32
N ALA A 425 17.54 -6.12 12.76
CA ALA A 425 16.20 -6.37 13.27
C ALA A 425 15.79 -5.47 14.46
N ARG A 426 16.73 -4.70 15.03
CA ARG A 426 16.49 -3.82 16.18
C ARG A 426 16.36 -2.34 15.86
N GLU A 427 16.79 -1.90 14.68
CA GLU A 427 16.99 -0.45 14.41
C GLU A 427 16.01 0.15 13.38
N ASP A 428 15.64 -0.59 12.32
CA ASP A 428 14.74 -0.06 11.26
C ASP A 428 13.38 -0.76 11.22
N THR A 429 12.37 -0.22 11.91
CA THR A 429 10.98 -0.72 11.90
C THR A 429 10.17 -0.40 10.66
N THR A 430 10.75 0.34 9.72
CA THR A 430 10.01 0.87 8.58
C THR A 430 10.21 0.04 7.32
N GLY A 431 11.32 -0.68 7.19
CA GLY A 431 11.60 -1.57 6.05
C GLY A 431 10.50 -2.60 5.77
N LEU A 432 10.08 -3.34 6.80
CA LEU A 432 9.00 -4.32 6.66
C LEU A 432 7.66 -3.67 6.29
N LEU A 433 7.31 -2.58 6.98
CA LEU A 433 6.05 -1.88 6.74
C LEU A 433 5.94 -1.42 5.28
N ARG A 434 7.03 -0.89 4.71
CA ARG A 434 7.12 -0.46 3.30
C ARG A 434 6.70 -1.58 2.34
N GLN A 435 7.12 -2.82 2.58
CA GLN A 435 6.76 -3.95 1.71
C GLN A 435 5.31 -4.40 1.86
N PHE A 436 4.62 -4.07 2.96
CA PHE A 436 3.17 -4.29 3.05
C PHE A 436 2.41 -3.43 2.05
N TYR A 437 2.83 -2.18 1.85
CA TYR A 437 2.23 -1.31 0.84
C TYR A 437 2.42 -1.90 -0.56
N VAL A 438 3.65 -2.30 -0.89
CA VAL A 438 3.98 -2.88 -2.20
C VAL A 438 3.17 -4.16 -2.46
N TYR A 439 3.08 -5.04 -1.47
CA TYR A 439 2.39 -6.32 -1.60
C TYR A 439 0.87 -6.17 -1.65
N PHE A 440 0.30 -5.25 -0.87
CA PHE A 440 -1.15 -5.00 -0.86
C PHE A 440 -1.62 -4.33 -2.16
N LEU A 441 -0.85 -3.40 -2.71
CA LEU A 441 -1.22 -2.59 -3.88
C LEU A 441 -0.99 -3.28 -5.24
N ARG A 442 -0.76 -4.60 -5.25
CA ARG A 442 -0.67 -5.39 -6.48
C ARG A 442 -2.01 -5.27 -7.23
N LEU A 443 -2.01 -4.69 -8.41
CA LEU A 443 -3.24 -4.41 -9.16
C LEU A 443 -3.80 -5.68 -9.80
N ASN A 444 -5.12 -5.84 -9.81
CA ASN A 444 -5.75 -6.86 -10.65
C ASN A 444 -5.40 -6.59 -12.14
N PRO A 445 -5.15 -7.61 -12.97
CA PRO A 445 -4.73 -7.41 -14.37
C PRO A 445 -5.66 -6.54 -15.22
N GLN A 446 -6.97 -6.68 -15.06
CA GLN A 446 -7.94 -5.85 -15.77
C GLN A 446 -7.77 -4.37 -15.40
N TYR A 447 -7.62 -4.09 -14.11
CA TYR A 447 -7.46 -2.74 -13.61
C TYR A 447 -6.07 -2.15 -13.87
N LYS A 448 -5.04 -3.00 -13.88
CA LYS A 448 -3.68 -2.67 -14.33
C LYS A 448 -3.71 -2.17 -15.77
N ALA A 449 -4.50 -2.78 -16.66
CA ALA A 449 -4.66 -2.34 -18.04
C ALA A 449 -5.30 -0.95 -18.13
N VAL A 450 -6.39 -0.71 -17.40
CA VAL A 450 -7.06 0.61 -17.32
C VAL A 450 -6.09 1.71 -16.85
N LEU A 451 -5.33 1.45 -15.79
CA LEU A 451 -4.34 2.40 -15.29
C LEU A 451 -3.19 2.58 -16.28
N SER A 452 -2.73 1.52 -16.96
CA SER A 452 -1.65 1.62 -17.94
C SER A 452 -2.03 2.49 -19.14
N GLU A 453 -3.25 2.32 -19.64
CA GLU A 453 -3.82 3.18 -20.68
C GLU A 453 -3.84 4.64 -20.21
N ARG A 454 -4.41 4.90 -19.03
CA ARG A 454 -4.46 6.24 -18.44
C ARG A 454 -3.08 6.87 -18.25
N MET A 455 -2.11 6.10 -17.77
CA MET A 455 -0.74 6.58 -17.58
C MET A 455 -0.04 6.89 -18.92
N SER A 456 -0.33 6.13 -19.98
CA SER A 456 0.24 6.36 -21.32
C SER A 456 -0.26 7.66 -21.97
N GLU A 457 -1.46 8.12 -21.60
CA GLU A 457 -2.00 9.42 -22.02
C GLU A 457 -1.36 10.58 -21.28
N LEU A 458 -1.06 10.39 -19.98
CA LEU A 458 -0.61 11.45 -19.07
C LEU A 458 0.91 11.64 -19.04
N ILE A 459 1.67 10.56 -19.26
CA ILE A 459 3.13 10.59 -19.23
C ILE A 459 3.69 10.66 -20.66
N PRO A 460 4.37 11.77 -21.02
CA PRO A 460 5.10 11.84 -22.27
C PRO A 460 6.18 10.75 -22.35
N GLN A 461 6.37 10.14 -23.53
CA GLN A 461 7.37 9.08 -23.72
C GLN A 461 8.82 9.52 -23.42
N ASP A 462 9.08 10.82 -23.53
CA ASP A 462 10.39 11.43 -23.27
C ASP A 462 10.56 11.88 -21.80
N LEU A 463 9.60 11.56 -20.90
CA LEU A 463 9.70 11.91 -19.49
C LEU A 463 11.00 11.38 -18.87
N GLN A 464 11.84 12.31 -18.43
CA GLN A 464 13.06 12.01 -17.69
C GLN A 464 12.79 12.20 -16.19
N PRO A 465 12.76 11.13 -15.38
CA PRO A 465 12.54 11.24 -13.95
C PRO A 465 13.53 12.21 -13.26
N SER A 466 14.80 12.23 -13.68
CA SER A 466 15.85 13.12 -13.13
C SER A 466 15.52 14.61 -13.28
N ASN A 467 14.73 14.98 -14.28
CA ASN A 467 14.30 16.35 -14.54
C ASN A 467 12.81 16.59 -14.20
N THR A 468 12.22 15.69 -13.40
CA THR A 468 10.81 15.72 -13.06
C THR A 468 10.63 15.82 -11.54
N VAL A 469 9.87 16.82 -11.11
CA VAL A 469 9.48 17.01 -9.71
C VAL A 469 7.98 16.76 -9.55
N GLY A 470 7.62 15.93 -8.59
CA GLY A 470 6.25 15.70 -8.16
C GLY A 470 5.89 16.57 -6.95
N VAL A 471 4.71 17.17 -6.97
CA VAL A 471 4.11 17.87 -5.82
C VAL A 471 2.70 17.36 -5.62
N ALA A 472 2.48 16.66 -4.51
CA ALA A 472 1.15 16.20 -4.11
C ALA A 472 0.54 17.18 -3.11
N ILE A 473 -0.53 17.88 -3.51
CA ILE A 473 -1.16 18.92 -2.70
C ILE A 473 -2.49 18.40 -2.14
N ARG A 474 -2.54 18.27 -0.81
CA ARG A 474 -3.77 17.98 -0.07
C ARG A 474 -4.38 19.30 0.39
N GLY A 475 -5.40 19.79 -0.32
CA GLY A 475 -6.04 21.11 -0.15
C GLY A 475 -7.37 21.11 0.61
N SER A 476 -8.00 19.95 0.77
CA SER A 476 -9.41 19.86 1.19
C SER A 476 -9.66 19.91 2.71
N ASP A 477 -10.52 19.01 3.21
CA ASP A 477 -10.82 18.77 4.63
C ASP A 477 -9.59 18.74 5.56
N LYS A 478 -8.45 18.22 5.09
CA LYS A 478 -7.22 18.15 5.87
C LYS A 478 -6.70 19.53 6.25
N CYS A 479 -6.75 20.51 5.35
CA CYS A 479 -6.34 21.89 5.62
C CYS A 479 -7.18 22.56 6.71
N LYS A 480 -8.43 22.11 6.86
CA LYS A 480 -9.38 22.71 7.79
C LYS A 480 -9.28 22.11 9.20
N LYS A 481 -8.71 20.90 9.34
CA LYS A 481 -8.82 20.11 10.57
C LYS A 481 -7.53 19.44 11.03
N GLU A 482 -6.63 19.08 10.11
CA GLU A 482 -5.54 18.14 10.37
C GLU A 482 -4.15 18.63 10.00
N SER A 483 -4.02 19.63 9.12
CA SER A 483 -2.73 20.26 8.83
C SER A 483 -2.89 21.71 8.40
N THR A 484 -1.81 22.50 8.50
CA THR A 484 -1.72 23.77 7.76
C THR A 484 -1.63 23.47 6.27
N CYS A 485 -2.01 24.45 5.45
CA CYS A 485 -1.87 24.36 4.01
C CYS A 485 -1.28 25.63 3.45
N LEU A 486 -0.37 25.45 2.50
CA LEU A 486 0.25 26.53 1.76
C LEU A 486 -0.68 26.97 0.62
N PRO A 487 -0.78 28.27 0.32
CA PRO A 487 -1.42 28.71 -0.90
C PRO A 487 -0.60 28.26 -2.12
N PHE A 488 -1.23 28.09 -3.29
CA PHE A 488 -0.56 27.56 -4.47
C PHE A 488 0.75 28.30 -4.86
N PRO A 489 0.83 29.64 -4.83
CA PRO A 489 2.06 30.36 -5.14
C PRO A 489 3.27 29.95 -4.28
N ARG A 490 3.05 29.56 -3.01
CA ARG A 490 4.14 29.11 -2.12
C ARG A 490 4.71 27.77 -2.54
N TYR A 491 3.90 26.86 -3.11
CA TYR A 491 4.43 25.65 -3.73
C TYR A 491 5.30 25.99 -4.95
N MET A 492 4.91 26.99 -5.74
CA MET A 492 5.67 27.39 -6.93
C MET A 492 7.00 28.05 -6.56
N GLU A 493 7.02 28.90 -5.53
CA GLU A 493 8.25 29.42 -4.94
C GLU A 493 9.17 28.28 -4.47
N LEU A 494 8.63 27.30 -3.75
CA LEU A 494 9.39 26.12 -3.33
C LEU A 494 9.96 25.35 -4.53
N MET A 495 9.17 25.14 -5.59
CA MET A 495 9.64 24.43 -6.78
C MET A 495 10.76 25.20 -7.48
N SER A 496 10.63 26.52 -7.57
CA SER A 496 11.68 27.39 -8.10
C SER A 496 12.98 27.25 -7.30
N ASP A 497 12.90 27.24 -5.96
CA ASP A 497 14.05 27.09 -5.07
C ASP A 497 14.74 25.71 -5.26
N VAL A 498 13.96 24.64 -5.47
CA VAL A 498 14.46 23.26 -5.59
C VAL A 498 15.09 22.97 -6.95
N VAL A 499 14.52 23.56 -8.01
CA VAL A 499 14.86 23.22 -9.40
C VAL A 499 15.85 24.21 -10.00
N HIS A 500 16.18 25.29 -9.29
CA HIS A 500 17.15 26.29 -9.73
C HIS A 500 18.44 25.71 -10.35
N PRO A 501 19.05 24.62 -9.83
CA PRO A 501 20.25 24.03 -10.42
C PRO A 501 20.04 23.29 -11.75
N ALA A 502 18.82 22.82 -12.05
CA ALA A 502 18.52 22.17 -13.32
C ALA A 502 18.32 23.20 -14.46
N LEU A 503 18.05 24.46 -14.11
CA LEU A 503 17.85 25.56 -15.07
C LEU A 503 19.15 26.02 -15.74
N ASP A 504 20.31 25.55 -15.28
CA ASP A 504 21.61 25.85 -15.91
C ASP A 504 21.72 25.27 -17.33
N ASN A 505 20.87 24.30 -17.69
CA ASN A 505 20.68 23.87 -19.07
C ASN A 505 19.34 24.37 -19.64
N PRO A 506 19.32 25.51 -20.36
CA PRO A 506 18.09 26.10 -20.89
C PRO A 506 17.38 25.23 -21.94
N SER A 507 18.04 24.18 -22.46
CA SER A 507 17.41 23.22 -23.38
C SER A 507 16.49 22.21 -22.68
N LEU A 508 16.61 22.06 -21.35
CA LEU A 508 15.82 21.11 -20.58
C LEU A 508 14.87 21.85 -19.66
N ARG A 509 13.62 22.04 -20.10
CA ARG A 509 12.56 22.59 -19.25
C ARG A 509 12.18 21.54 -18.19
N PRO A 510 12.30 21.85 -16.88
CA PRO A 510 11.90 20.91 -15.84
C PRO A 510 10.40 20.63 -15.90
N ARG A 511 10.03 19.37 -15.63
CA ARG A 511 8.63 18.94 -15.58
C ARG A 511 8.13 18.90 -14.15
N LEU A 512 6.92 19.40 -13.95
CA LEU A 512 6.24 19.44 -12.66
C LEU A 512 5.00 18.56 -12.73
N ILE A 513 5.06 17.40 -12.10
CA ILE A 513 3.89 16.56 -11.83
C ILE A 513 3.13 17.17 -10.67
N MET A 514 1.90 17.62 -10.90
CA MET A 514 1.05 18.18 -9.86
C MET A 514 -0.25 17.38 -9.74
N THR A 515 -0.56 16.93 -8.53
CA THR A 515 -1.84 16.28 -8.22
C THR A 515 -2.49 16.97 -7.03
N THR A 516 -3.81 17.17 -7.09
CA THR A 516 -4.55 17.73 -5.96
C THR A 516 -6.01 17.29 -6.01
N GLU A 517 -6.58 16.95 -4.86
CA GLU A 517 -8.02 16.69 -4.76
C GLU A 517 -8.86 17.97 -4.67
N ASP A 518 -8.23 19.14 -4.55
CA ASP A 518 -8.92 20.42 -4.31
C ASP A 518 -9.10 21.20 -5.63
N PRO A 519 -10.35 21.40 -6.10
CA PRO A 519 -10.62 22.19 -7.29
C PRO A 519 -10.08 23.62 -7.23
N ALA A 520 -10.04 24.23 -6.04
CA ALA A 520 -9.53 25.60 -5.89
C ALA A 520 -8.03 25.67 -6.19
N ILE A 521 -7.25 24.73 -5.65
CA ILE A 521 -5.82 24.62 -5.93
C ILE A 521 -5.57 24.32 -7.41
N PHE A 522 -6.37 23.43 -8.01
CA PHE A 522 -6.28 23.15 -9.44
C PHE A 522 -6.51 24.43 -10.28
N ASN A 523 -7.54 25.21 -9.96
CA ASN A 523 -7.83 26.46 -10.66
C ASN A 523 -6.73 27.52 -10.46
N GLU A 524 -6.15 27.62 -9.26
CA GLU A 524 -5.00 28.48 -8.98
C GLU A 524 -3.75 28.08 -9.78
N SER A 525 -3.64 26.82 -10.22
CA SER A 525 -2.54 26.35 -11.05
C SER A 525 -2.65 26.76 -12.52
N LEU A 526 -3.85 27.02 -13.03
CA LEU A 526 -4.09 27.28 -14.45
C LEU A 526 -3.30 28.48 -14.99
N PRO A 527 -3.21 29.65 -14.29
CA PRO A 527 -2.38 30.76 -14.75
C PRO A 527 -0.90 30.41 -14.89
N TYR A 528 -0.38 29.53 -14.03
CA TYR A 528 1.01 29.07 -14.09
C TYR A 528 1.21 28.09 -15.25
N LYS A 529 0.28 27.14 -15.44
CA LYS A 529 0.29 26.18 -16.53
C LYS A 529 0.19 26.86 -17.91
N LEU A 530 -0.67 27.86 -18.04
CA LEU A 530 -0.90 28.58 -19.29
C LEU A 530 0.18 29.62 -19.61
N ASN A 531 1.00 30.00 -18.62
CA ASN A 531 2.09 30.93 -18.84
C ASN A 531 3.30 30.24 -19.50
N ALA A 532 3.48 30.47 -20.80
CA ALA A 532 4.60 29.91 -21.56
C ALA A 532 5.98 30.35 -21.02
N SER A 533 6.07 31.48 -20.31
CA SER A 533 7.32 31.94 -19.68
C SER A 533 7.60 31.31 -18.32
N PHE A 534 6.64 30.56 -17.76
CA PHE A 534 6.85 29.90 -16.48
C PHE A 534 7.86 28.75 -16.65
N PRO A 535 8.86 28.59 -15.77
CA PRO A 535 9.98 27.68 -16.02
C PRO A 535 9.61 26.20 -16.05
N PHE A 536 8.42 25.82 -15.57
CA PHE A 536 7.98 24.43 -15.50
C PHE A 536 7.00 24.07 -16.61
N GLU A 537 7.14 22.87 -17.15
CA GLU A 537 6.09 22.19 -17.91
C GLU A 537 5.23 21.37 -16.94
N PHE A 538 3.92 21.66 -16.88
CA PHE A 538 3.01 20.98 -15.97
C PHE A 538 2.47 19.67 -16.55
N LEU A 539 2.61 18.60 -15.77
CA LEU A 539 1.91 17.34 -15.96
C LEU A 539 0.84 17.22 -14.89
N VAL A 540 -0.42 17.33 -15.31
CA VAL A 540 -1.60 17.28 -14.42
C VAL A 540 -2.55 16.19 -14.88
N ASN A 541 -3.14 15.48 -13.94
CA ASN A 541 -4.25 14.57 -14.24
C ASN A 541 -5.52 15.42 -14.44
N ASP A 542 -5.89 15.65 -15.69
CA ASP A 542 -7.08 16.43 -16.06
C ASP A 542 -8.41 15.70 -15.81
N GLN A 543 -8.38 14.37 -15.72
CA GLN A 543 -9.51 13.54 -15.26
C GLN A 543 -9.38 13.18 -13.77
N ASP A 544 -8.63 13.96 -12.99
CA ASP A 544 -8.70 13.82 -11.55
C ASP A 544 -10.12 14.17 -11.10
N ASN A 545 -10.84 13.20 -10.53
CA ASN A 545 -12.20 13.41 -10.00
C ASN A 545 -12.23 14.22 -8.69
N MET A 546 -11.17 15.01 -8.43
CA MET A 546 -11.03 16.00 -7.37
C MET A 546 -11.70 15.55 -6.07
N GLN A 547 -11.15 14.50 -5.49
CA GLN A 547 -11.73 13.70 -4.40
C GLN A 547 -11.96 14.44 -3.08
N GLY A 548 -11.90 15.78 -3.07
CA GLY A 548 -12.60 16.81 -2.30
C GLY A 548 -12.82 16.64 -0.79
N SER A 549 -12.89 15.44 -0.25
CA SER A 549 -13.24 15.17 1.12
C SER A 549 -12.49 13.96 1.70
N GLY A 550 -11.89 13.07 0.91
CA GLY A 550 -11.31 11.82 1.43
C GLY A 550 -12.32 10.91 2.17
N PHE A 551 -13.63 11.21 2.08
CA PHE A 551 -14.71 10.43 2.65
C PHE A 551 -15.41 9.62 1.54
N PRO A 552 -15.26 8.29 1.52
CA PRO A 552 -15.86 7.44 0.48
C PRO A 552 -17.39 7.57 0.32
N LYS A 553 -18.08 8.08 1.33
CA LYS A 553 -19.54 8.30 1.30
C LYS A 553 -19.99 9.31 0.26
N ASP A 554 -19.12 10.23 -0.11
CA ASP A 554 -19.45 11.29 -1.06
C ASP A 554 -19.32 10.80 -2.53
N PHE A 555 -18.83 9.57 -2.73
CA PHE A 555 -18.46 9.02 -4.05
C PHE A 555 -19.19 7.74 -4.43
N ARG A 556 -20.39 7.47 -3.88
CA ARG A 556 -21.09 6.18 -4.09
C ARG A 556 -21.22 5.78 -5.57
N ASP A 557 -21.53 6.72 -6.44
CA ASP A 557 -21.70 6.48 -7.88
C ASP A 557 -20.41 6.74 -8.69
N GLN A 558 -19.34 7.16 -8.01
CA GLN A 558 -18.05 7.52 -8.60
C GLN A 558 -16.88 6.73 -8.00
N GLY A 559 -17.16 5.59 -7.36
CA GLY A 559 -16.16 4.82 -6.60
C GLY A 559 -14.97 4.40 -7.47
N GLU A 560 -15.25 3.89 -8.67
CA GLU A 560 -14.25 3.50 -9.66
C GLU A 560 -13.40 4.69 -10.11
N ASN A 561 -14.07 5.73 -10.59
CA ASN A 561 -13.48 7.02 -10.98
C ASN A 561 -12.58 7.62 -9.89
N THR A 562 -12.98 7.45 -8.63
CA THR A 562 -12.19 7.83 -7.46
C THR A 562 -10.95 6.96 -7.36
N ILE A 563 -11.05 5.63 -7.27
CA ILE A 563 -9.85 4.79 -7.16
C ILE A 563 -8.91 4.99 -8.37
N VAL A 564 -9.44 5.13 -9.60
CA VAL A 564 -8.63 5.37 -10.80
C VAL A 564 -7.83 6.66 -10.65
N SER A 565 -8.47 7.74 -10.24
CA SER A 565 -7.76 8.99 -10.00
C SER A 565 -6.72 8.86 -8.88
N THR A 566 -7.07 8.23 -7.75
CA THR A 566 -6.13 8.03 -6.62
C THR A 566 -4.90 7.26 -7.07
N MET A 567 -5.08 6.17 -7.81
CA MET A 567 -3.99 5.31 -8.25
C MET A 567 -3.17 5.97 -9.36
N THR A 568 -3.81 6.73 -10.25
CA THR A 568 -3.12 7.56 -11.26
C THR A 568 -2.23 8.60 -10.59
N ALA A 569 -2.74 9.34 -9.60
CA ALA A 569 -1.95 10.30 -8.85
C ALA A 569 -0.75 9.65 -8.16
N LEU A 570 -0.94 8.48 -7.55
CA LEU A 570 0.14 7.70 -6.95
C LEU A 570 1.22 7.32 -7.98
N LEU A 571 0.82 6.74 -9.12
CA LEU A 571 1.74 6.29 -10.17
C LEU A 571 2.49 7.45 -10.84
N LEU A 572 1.83 8.59 -11.04
CA LEU A 572 2.48 9.82 -11.50
C LEU A 572 3.63 10.21 -10.57
N HIS A 573 3.41 10.22 -9.25
CA HIS A 573 4.49 10.55 -8.30
C HIS A 573 5.59 9.50 -8.23
N LEU A 574 5.31 8.22 -8.51
CA LEU A 574 6.37 7.21 -8.66
C LEU A 574 7.24 7.44 -9.90
N SER A 575 6.77 8.23 -10.87
CA SER A 575 7.47 8.55 -12.12
C SER A 575 8.40 9.76 -12.01
N ALA A 576 8.33 10.53 -10.91
CA ALA A 576 9.20 11.67 -10.67
C ALA A 576 10.55 11.25 -10.03
N GLY A 577 11.58 12.09 -10.17
CA GLY A 577 12.86 11.94 -9.48
C GLY A 577 12.88 12.61 -8.10
N ARG A 578 12.06 13.62 -7.87
CA ARG A 578 11.87 14.22 -6.54
C ARG A 578 10.38 14.41 -6.29
N VAL A 579 9.89 14.10 -5.10
CA VAL A 579 8.47 14.23 -4.74
C VAL A 579 8.33 14.98 -3.43
N TYR A 580 7.56 16.06 -3.42
CA TYR A 580 7.23 16.84 -2.23
C TYR A 580 5.81 16.55 -1.77
N LEU A 581 5.69 16.20 -0.50
CA LEU A 581 4.50 15.59 0.06
C LEU A 581 4.09 16.30 1.35
N ASN A 582 2.79 16.54 1.52
CA ASN A 582 2.22 16.77 2.85
C ASN A 582 2.07 15.42 3.58
N CYS A 583 3.08 14.98 4.35
CA CYS A 583 3.03 13.69 5.04
C CYS A 583 2.11 13.66 6.28
N CYS A 584 1.37 14.73 6.55
CA CYS A 584 0.18 14.69 7.39
C CYS A 584 -1.00 13.99 6.66
N SER A 585 -0.94 13.85 5.34
CA SER A 585 -1.89 13.02 4.60
C SER A 585 -1.46 11.56 4.64
N ASN A 586 -2.34 10.67 5.11
CA ASN A 586 -2.09 9.23 5.08
C ASN A 586 -1.81 8.72 3.65
N PHE A 587 -2.47 9.30 2.63
CA PHE A 587 -2.24 8.94 1.23
C PHE A 587 -0.82 9.32 0.78
N HIS A 588 -0.36 10.52 1.14
CA HIS A 588 1.02 10.92 0.85
C HIS A 588 2.04 10.07 1.62
N SER A 589 1.71 9.63 2.84
CA SER A 589 2.54 8.64 3.54
C SER A 589 2.64 7.32 2.77
N VAL A 590 1.58 6.88 2.08
CA VAL A 590 1.65 5.70 1.19
C VAL A 590 2.64 5.94 0.05
N ILE A 591 2.54 7.08 -0.65
CA ILE A 591 3.46 7.45 -1.74
C ILE A 591 4.90 7.44 -1.25
N ARG A 592 5.18 8.09 -0.11
CA ARG A 592 6.52 8.10 0.51
C ARG A 592 6.99 6.67 0.77
N ASN A 593 6.18 5.84 1.44
CA ASN A 593 6.58 4.49 1.79
C ASN A 593 6.87 3.64 0.56
N LEU A 594 6.12 3.79 -0.54
CA LEU A 594 6.41 3.12 -1.80
C LEU A 594 7.72 3.61 -2.42
N ILE A 595 7.96 4.92 -2.45
CA ILE A 595 9.22 5.46 -2.96
C ILE A 595 10.38 4.90 -2.14
N THR A 596 10.31 4.93 -0.81
CA THR A 596 11.36 4.36 0.07
C THR A 596 11.40 2.82 0.03
N ALA A 597 10.35 2.15 -0.45
CA ALA A 597 10.35 0.72 -0.79
C ALA A 597 11.05 0.41 -2.12
N GLN A 598 11.68 1.43 -2.74
CA GLN A 598 12.29 1.38 -4.05
C GLN A 598 11.30 1.13 -5.20
N CYS A 599 10.08 1.67 -5.10
CA CYS A 599 9.11 1.65 -6.21
C CYS A 599 9.21 2.83 -7.18
N GLY A 600 10.06 3.83 -6.91
CA GLY A 600 10.23 5.00 -7.78
C GLY A 600 10.95 4.69 -9.09
N ALA A 601 10.82 5.57 -10.07
CA ALA A 601 11.37 5.39 -11.42
C ALA A 601 12.89 5.37 -11.50
N GLN A 602 13.57 6.07 -10.60
CA GLN A 602 15.03 6.05 -10.54
C GLN A 602 15.50 5.17 -9.40
N ARG A 603 16.65 4.52 -9.60
CA ARG A 603 17.23 3.70 -8.55
C ARG A 603 17.55 4.54 -7.34
N HIS A 604 17.26 4.08 -6.13
CA HIS A 604 17.82 4.70 -4.93
C HIS A 604 19.29 4.34 -4.78
N GLY A 605 20.13 5.31 -4.51
CA GLY A 605 21.49 5.18 -3.99
C GLY A 605 21.59 6.01 -2.73
N ASN A 606 20.49 6.03 -1.98
CA ASN A 606 20.48 6.62 -0.67
C ASN A 606 21.39 5.79 0.23
N SER A 607 22.26 6.51 0.93
CA SER A 607 23.25 5.98 1.85
C SER A 607 22.58 5.57 3.18
N PHE A 608 21.34 5.05 3.20
CA PHE A 608 20.66 4.72 4.47
C PHE A 608 21.45 3.68 5.27
N ILE A 609 22.13 2.76 4.57
CA ILE A 609 23.14 1.86 5.15
C ILE A 609 24.31 2.65 5.75
N TYR A 610 24.78 3.69 5.06
CA TYR A 610 25.98 4.46 5.39
C TYR A 610 25.79 5.53 6.46
N SER A 611 24.62 6.18 6.57
CA SER A 611 24.35 7.14 7.64
C SER A 611 24.36 6.48 9.03
N HIS A 612 24.21 5.15 9.08
CA HIS A 612 24.31 4.36 10.31
C HIS A 612 25.64 3.60 10.46
N LEU A 613 26.35 3.28 9.37
CA LEU A 613 27.67 2.63 9.43
C LEU A 613 28.82 3.63 9.60
N SER A 614 28.66 4.86 9.08
CA SER A 614 29.56 5.96 9.36
C SER A 614 28.97 6.79 10.49
N ASN A 615 29.72 6.98 11.59
CA ASN A 615 29.43 8.01 12.61
C ASN A 615 29.57 9.44 12.04
N ALA A 616 29.47 9.62 10.72
CA ALA A 616 29.51 10.90 10.07
C ALA A 616 28.18 11.60 10.36
N THR A 617 28.23 12.59 11.24
CA THR A 617 27.21 13.62 11.32
C THR A 617 26.93 14.10 9.90
N LEU A 618 25.67 13.93 9.45
CA LEU A 618 25.11 14.57 8.27
C LEU A 618 25.13 16.10 8.48
N THR A 619 26.32 16.69 8.44
CA THR A 619 26.55 18.15 8.42
C THR A 619 26.89 18.63 7.01
N GLU A 620 26.91 17.74 6.02
CA GLU A 620 26.96 18.16 4.64
C GLU A 620 25.62 18.80 4.29
N LYS A 621 25.66 20.12 4.11
CA LYS A 621 24.82 20.82 3.15
C LYS A 621 24.73 19.92 1.92
N SER A 622 23.62 19.22 1.76
CA SER A 622 23.34 18.51 0.52
C SER A 622 23.42 19.56 -0.57
N ASP A 623 24.43 19.47 -1.43
CA ASP A 623 24.54 20.33 -2.59
C ASP A 623 23.27 20.12 -3.40
N TRP A 624 22.35 21.09 -3.32
CA TRP A 624 21.07 21.07 -4.03
C TRP A 624 21.24 20.87 -5.54
N GLY A 625 22.46 21.13 -6.05
CA GLY A 625 22.86 21.03 -7.45
C GLY A 625 23.35 19.66 -7.93
N ALA A 626 23.58 18.67 -7.08
CA ALA A 626 23.85 17.32 -7.58
C ALA A 626 22.56 16.71 -8.15
N THR A 627 22.60 16.29 -9.42
CA THR A 627 21.49 15.57 -10.06
C THR A 627 21.20 14.32 -9.23
N PRO A 628 20.01 14.17 -8.63
CA PRO A 628 19.70 12.97 -7.89
C PRO A 628 19.76 11.82 -8.90
N LEU A 629 20.55 10.83 -8.57
CA LEU A 629 20.52 9.57 -9.31
C LEU A 629 19.24 8.76 -8.95
N HIS A 630 18.31 9.34 -8.16
CA HIS A 630 17.37 8.62 -7.29
C HIS A 630 16.01 9.30 -7.15
N THR A 631 14.93 8.52 -7.10
CA THR A 631 13.58 9.03 -6.78
C THR A 631 13.46 9.27 -5.28
N VAL A 632 13.42 10.51 -4.81
CA VAL A 632 13.35 10.84 -3.37
C VAL A 632 12.00 11.45 -3.01
N ALA A 633 11.45 11.06 -1.85
CA ALA A 633 10.24 11.64 -1.29
C ALA A 633 10.57 12.51 -0.06
N HIS A 634 10.18 13.78 -0.12
CA HIS A 634 10.39 14.79 0.90
C HIS A 634 9.06 15.15 1.57
N CYS A 635 9.02 15.08 2.90
CA CYS A 635 7.86 15.52 3.67
C CYS A 635 8.00 17.00 4.04
N LEU A 636 7.03 17.81 3.64
CA LEU A 636 7.02 19.25 3.93
C LEU A 636 6.89 19.57 5.43
N ASN A 637 6.56 18.59 6.27
CA ASN A 637 6.51 18.73 7.72
C ASN A 637 7.80 18.35 8.45
N GLU A 638 8.79 17.78 7.75
CA GLU A 638 10.07 17.37 8.32
C GLU A 638 11.03 18.56 8.43
N GLU A 639 11.72 18.66 9.57
CA GLU A 639 12.69 19.72 9.82
C GLU A 639 13.93 19.54 8.94
N GLY A 640 14.45 20.65 8.40
CA GLY A 640 15.64 20.66 7.55
C GLY A 640 15.41 20.22 6.10
N VAL A 641 14.23 19.68 5.76
CA VAL A 641 13.90 19.22 4.40
C VAL A 641 13.53 20.39 3.47
N VAL A 642 12.83 21.39 4.00
CA VAL A 642 12.49 22.62 3.26
C VAL A 642 12.72 23.85 4.14
N PRO A 643 12.94 25.04 3.54
CA PRO A 643 12.94 26.30 4.29
C PRO A 643 11.69 26.44 5.16
N ARG A 644 11.85 27.02 6.36
CA ARG A 644 10.77 27.12 7.37
C ARG A 644 9.45 27.70 6.82
N ARG A 645 9.53 28.67 5.90
CA ARG A 645 8.37 29.32 5.26
C ARG A 645 7.50 28.39 4.40
N PHE A 646 8.01 27.21 4.04
CA PHE A 646 7.28 26.21 3.25
C PHE A 646 6.89 24.98 4.09
N ARG A 647 7.06 25.06 5.42
CA ARG A 647 6.79 23.93 6.30
C ARG A 647 5.28 23.75 6.50
N ILE A 648 4.82 22.51 6.38
CA ILE A 648 3.45 22.12 6.75
C ILE A 648 3.45 21.57 8.18
N CYS A 649 2.46 21.94 8.97
CA CYS A 649 2.32 21.50 10.35
C CYS A 649 1.10 20.61 10.51
N CYS A 650 1.30 19.37 11.01
CA CYS A 650 0.18 18.48 11.28
C CYS A 650 -0.45 18.82 12.64
N GLY A 651 -1.77 18.90 12.71
CA GLY A 651 -2.53 19.23 13.92
C GLY A 651 -2.37 18.23 15.08
N TRP A 652 -1.78 17.06 14.85
CA TRP A 652 -1.40 16.13 15.93
C TRP A 652 -0.02 16.40 16.53
N TYR A 653 0.78 17.30 15.97
CA TYR A 653 2.04 17.78 16.53
C TYR A 653 1.81 19.08 17.32
N LYS A 654 0.92 19.08 18.32
CA LYS A 654 0.62 20.24 19.19
C LYS A 654 1.76 20.65 20.16
N LYS A 655 3.02 20.29 19.85
CA LYS A 655 4.17 20.53 20.75
C LYS A 655 5.38 21.12 20.04
N ASP A 656 5.28 21.44 18.75
CA ASP A 656 6.35 22.11 18.02
C ASP A 656 6.02 23.61 18.01
N ALA A 657 6.79 24.41 18.76
CA ALA A 657 6.57 25.85 18.89
C ALA A 657 6.59 26.57 17.53
N ILE A 658 7.35 26.05 16.56
CA ILE A 658 7.39 26.57 15.19
C ILE A 658 6.03 26.35 14.52
N CYS A 659 5.37 25.22 14.79
CA CYS A 659 4.06 24.96 14.26
C CYS A 659 2.98 25.80 14.92
N ASP A 660 3.15 26.18 16.19
CA ASP A 660 2.24 27.12 16.83
C ASP A 660 2.33 28.51 16.15
N GLU A 661 3.53 29.03 15.89
CA GLU A 661 3.71 30.31 15.15
C GLU A 661 3.08 30.27 13.75
N ILE A 662 3.37 29.23 12.96
CA ILE A 662 2.81 29.07 11.61
C ILE A 662 1.28 28.90 11.67
N TRP A 663 0.77 28.22 12.70
CA TRP A 663 -0.66 28.00 12.88
C TRP A 663 -1.38 29.31 13.23
N GLU A 664 -0.82 30.12 14.13
CA GLU A 664 -1.37 31.44 14.48
C GLU A 664 -1.37 32.38 13.26
N GLU A 665 -0.28 32.41 12.48
CA GLU A 665 -0.23 33.17 11.21
C GLU A 665 -1.32 32.68 10.23
N HIS A 666 -1.53 31.36 10.14
CA HIS A 666 -2.56 30.78 9.28
C HIS A 666 -3.97 31.13 9.75
N LEU A 667 -4.24 31.10 11.06
CA LEU A 667 -5.53 31.49 11.64
C LEU A 667 -5.80 32.97 11.39
N GLN A 668 -4.83 33.86 11.62
CA GLN A 668 -4.97 35.29 11.38
C GLN A 668 -5.29 35.60 9.91
N ASN A 669 -4.53 35.00 8.97
CA ASN A 669 -4.79 35.18 7.54
C ASN A 669 -6.19 34.70 7.12
N ARG A 670 -6.70 33.64 7.76
CA ARG A 670 -8.04 33.11 7.52
C ARG A 670 -9.12 34.04 8.07
N GLU A 671 -8.95 34.59 9.27
CA GLU A 671 -9.87 35.57 9.84
C GLU A 671 -9.94 36.83 8.96
N ASP A 672 -8.79 37.36 8.53
CA ASP A 672 -8.71 38.50 7.64
C ASP A 672 -9.43 38.25 6.31
N PHE A 673 -9.28 37.03 5.75
CA PHE A 673 -9.98 36.62 4.53
C PHE A 673 -11.50 36.54 4.73
N MET A 674 -11.96 35.95 5.84
CA MET A 674 -13.39 35.86 6.15
C MET A 674 -14.00 37.24 6.38
N GLN A 675 -13.30 38.15 7.07
CA GLN A 675 -13.74 39.53 7.24
C GLN A 675 -13.84 40.29 5.90
N LYS A 676 -12.91 40.04 4.96
CA LYS A 676 -12.99 40.61 3.60
C LYS A 676 -14.20 40.10 2.83
N ILE A 677 -14.58 38.82 2.98
CA ILE A 677 -15.79 38.26 2.38
C ILE A 677 -17.06 38.88 2.99
N GLU A 678 -17.12 39.01 4.31
CA GLU A 678 -18.28 39.63 4.97
C GLU A 678 -18.46 41.08 4.56
N LYS A 679 -17.38 41.87 4.51
CA LYS A 679 -17.42 43.25 4.01
C LYS A 679 -17.90 43.34 2.56
N LYS A 680 -17.56 42.37 1.70
CA LYS A 680 -18.04 42.28 0.32
C LYS A 680 -19.49 41.79 0.17
N LYS A 681 -20.10 41.19 1.20
CA LYS A 681 -21.51 40.77 1.18
C LYS A 681 -22.47 41.84 1.71
N ILE A 682 -21.94 42.84 2.43
CA ILE A 682 -22.72 43.92 3.07
C ILE A 682 -22.77 45.17 2.18
N GLY A 683 -21.88 45.29 1.18
CA GLY A 683 -21.94 46.30 0.12
C GLY A 683 -22.46 45.68 -1.17
#